data_AF-A0A9D9QD61-F1
#
_entry.id   AF-A0A9D9QD61-F1
#
_cell.length_a   1.000
_cell.length_b   1.000
_cell.length_c   1.000
_cell.angle_alpha   90.00
_cell.angle_beta   90.00
_cell.angle_gamma   90.00
#
_symmetry.space_group_name_H-M   'P 1'
#
loop_
_entity.id
_entity.type
_entity.pdbx_description
1 polymer ?
#
loop_
_entity_poly.entity_id
_entity_poly.type
_entity_poly.pdbx_seq_one_letter_code
_entity_poly.pdbx_strand_id
1 'polypeptide(L)'
;MKNFLYMRYLRFCLFSCILASFISCESRDAVLELPERQSESHLLYVSYAGGRDTKTMFGDFTSSGSFAEILWSPGDSIKVFSSADGGQQGRKYVTEEGGKTAVFEYSSQNQQTVLPIPTGSLGLYPYSQDATASFASSKIIETIIPSVQHAFADTFDPCALLSVGVATAEDRMVFYNICSGICFTLQSSDYSRIVFKGANSELIAGAVSISMSKPESPSVTPVSQGAEKEIVLEAPDGGTFATDSRYYIMLRPGDFSKGFSMEFYSPNSQQPVVCTCSSFVSFKRGVFAFVSEVDNPDKLAAIRDASSLADLNGPANCYIISKAGTYKFPLVRGNDPDDALAGVSKVEVLWETDNTNRAVQVGSIISEVRINGSNIFIHTPQTLKNGNALVAVYRGNDIIWSWHIWVLSDYDPDAEAQTLKGKLLPMMDRNLGALSSAQGQSLTNGLYYQWGRKDPFPGAVEVSVSGDTGAGTFISTTAGPLKTALSTDINSTVEYSIAHPDVFITSVNGCWLIDAVNSLWGVTAKGSVETAVKSIYDPCPPGWKVPRARVMSGTLHVVEEEAWANVPYNQSSLGVRLDTESTDKAWYPNNGYISRDGNLLMVGQYSCYWSCNPYAGGQAFGMQMSKDMAGNLTYSPLQYGKLTGEGHSVRCIKDN
;
A
#
# COMPACT_ATOMS: atom_id res chain seq x y z
N MET A 1 -13.59 45.36 57.69
CA MET A 1 -12.12 45.50 57.66
C MET A 1 -11.63 45.07 56.29
N LYS A 2 -11.05 46.02 55.54
CA LYS A 2 -10.09 45.96 54.41
C LYS A 2 -10.11 44.74 53.47
N ASN A 3 -10.08 44.85 52.14
CA ASN A 3 -10.24 45.92 51.16
C ASN A 3 -10.20 45.23 49.77
N PHE A 4 -11.21 45.50 48.92
CA PHE A 4 -11.17 45.79 47.46
C PHE A 4 -10.37 44.88 46.50
N LEU A 5 -10.77 44.59 45.25
CA LEU A 5 -11.95 44.73 44.36
C LEU A 5 -11.40 44.21 42.99
N TYR A 6 -12.09 43.58 42.05
CA TYR A 6 -13.08 44.18 41.15
C TYR A 6 -13.59 43.09 40.19
N MET A 7 -14.92 42.90 40.12
CA MET A 7 -15.63 42.23 39.02
C MET A 7 -16.77 43.19 38.63
N ARG A 8 -16.98 43.46 37.35
CA ARG A 8 -18.17 44.16 36.85
C ARG A 8 -18.65 43.53 35.54
N TYR A 9 -19.82 42.89 35.63
CA TYR A 9 -20.72 42.60 34.52
C TYR A 9 -22.08 43.23 34.82
N LEU A 10 -22.77 43.62 33.75
CA LEU A 10 -24.21 43.91 33.60
C LEU A 10 -24.79 45.26 34.04
N ARG A 11 -25.41 45.93 33.05
CA ARG A 11 -26.72 46.64 33.03
C ARG A 11 -26.75 47.50 31.75
N PHE A 12 -27.77 47.59 30.90
CA PHE A 12 -29.23 47.49 31.05
C PHE A 12 -29.86 47.20 29.67
N CYS A 13 -30.89 46.35 29.61
CA CYS A 13 -31.96 46.39 28.59
C CYS A 13 -33.13 47.23 29.14
N LEU A 14 -33.91 47.92 28.28
CA LEU A 14 -35.38 47.97 28.33
C LEU A 14 -36.02 48.85 27.24
N PHE A 15 -37.26 48.45 26.89
CA PHE A 15 -38.31 49.01 26.00
C PHE A 15 -38.31 48.47 24.55
N SER A 16 -39.12 47.46 24.14
CA SER A 16 -40.60 47.21 24.18
C SER A 16 -41.39 48.22 23.32
N CYS A 17 -42.35 47.93 22.43
CA CYS A 17 -43.10 46.75 21.98
C CYS A 17 -43.89 47.16 20.71
N ILE A 18 -44.36 46.17 19.90
CA ILE A 18 -45.73 45.98 19.36
C ILE A 18 -45.75 45.31 17.97
N LEU A 19 -46.56 44.25 17.89
CA LEU A 19 -46.87 43.28 16.82
C LEU A 19 -47.45 43.88 15.52
N ALA A 20 -47.14 43.25 14.38
CA ALA A 20 -48.07 42.48 13.52
C ALA A 20 -47.39 42.11 12.17
N SER A 21 -46.94 40.87 11.95
CA SER A 21 -47.63 39.76 11.25
C SER A 21 -47.35 39.63 9.73
N PHE A 22 -46.63 38.56 9.39
CA PHE A 22 -46.69 37.70 8.18
C PHE A 22 -45.94 38.04 6.85
N ILE A 23 -45.03 37.09 6.53
CA ILE A 23 -44.67 36.48 5.23
C ILE A 23 -43.23 36.75 4.67
N SER A 24 -42.44 35.66 4.74
CA SER A 24 -41.46 35.12 3.77
C SER A 24 -40.04 35.72 3.60
N CYS A 25 -39.08 35.01 4.21
CA CYS A 25 -37.77 34.53 3.70
C CYS A 25 -37.05 35.29 2.57
N GLU A 26 -35.84 35.81 2.84
CA GLU A 26 -34.53 35.28 2.39
C GLU A 26 -33.36 36.16 2.89
N SER A 27 -32.24 35.53 3.23
CA SER A 27 -31.04 36.08 3.87
C SER A 27 -30.12 36.84 2.91
N ARG A 28 -29.59 38.00 3.35
CA ARG A 28 -28.50 38.73 2.67
C ARG A 28 -27.19 38.60 3.45
N ASP A 29 -26.18 38.04 2.79
CA ASP A 29 -24.77 38.16 3.16
C ASP A 29 -24.25 39.58 2.87
N ALA A 30 -23.46 40.13 3.78
CA ALA A 30 -22.78 41.41 3.61
C ALA A 30 -21.43 41.19 2.90
N VAL A 31 -21.29 41.77 1.71
CA VAL A 31 -20.01 41.86 0.98
C VAL A 31 -19.24 43.08 1.49
N LEU A 32 -17.99 42.88 1.89
CA LEU A 32 -17.00 43.93 2.10
C LEU A 32 -16.47 44.38 0.73
N GLU A 33 -16.76 45.62 0.33
CA GLU A 33 -16.16 46.25 -0.86
C GLU A 33 -14.75 46.76 -0.53
N LEU A 34 -13.79 46.46 -1.41
CA LEU A 34 -12.42 47.02 -1.42
C LEU A 34 -12.34 48.17 -2.44
N PRO A 35 -11.47 49.18 -2.21
CA PRO A 35 -11.49 50.43 -2.97
C PRO A 35 -10.95 50.27 -4.40
N GLU A 36 -11.59 50.96 -5.35
CA GLU A 36 -11.18 51.04 -6.75
C GLU A 36 -9.79 51.67 -6.91
N ARG A 37 -8.90 50.98 -7.61
CA ARG A 37 -7.66 51.53 -8.17
C ARG A 37 -7.66 51.28 -9.68
N GLN A 38 -7.65 52.35 -10.48
CA GLN A 38 -7.49 52.28 -11.93
C GLN A 38 -6.03 51.96 -12.30
N SER A 39 -5.80 50.80 -12.94
CA SER A 39 -4.64 50.49 -13.78
C SER A 39 -4.92 49.19 -14.56
N GLU A 40 -4.60 49.17 -15.85
CA GLU A 40 -4.84 48.08 -16.82
C GLU A 40 -3.96 46.82 -16.57
N SER A 41 -4.11 46.18 -15.42
CA SER A 41 -3.44 44.92 -15.05
C SER A 41 -4.47 43.82 -14.79
N HIS A 42 -4.45 42.74 -15.58
CA HIS A 42 -5.29 41.57 -15.32
C HIS A 42 -4.67 40.71 -14.21
N LEU A 43 -5.49 40.31 -13.25
CA LEU A 43 -5.09 39.63 -12.02
C LEU A 43 -5.38 38.13 -12.14
N LEU A 44 -4.35 37.28 -12.06
CA LEU A 44 -4.53 35.83 -11.98
C LEU A 44 -4.49 35.39 -10.50
N TYR A 45 -5.60 34.83 -10.01
CA TYR A 45 -5.66 34.25 -8.68
C TYR A 45 -5.11 32.83 -8.69
N VAL A 46 -4.10 32.58 -7.87
CA VAL A 46 -3.46 31.26 -7.82
C VAL A 46 -3.61 30.62 -6.44
N SER A 47 -4.06 29.38 -6.37
CA SER A 47 -4.12 28.55 -5.16
C SER A 47 -3.43 27.19 -5.37
N TYR A 48 -3.24 26.39 -4.32
CA TYR A 48 -2.87 24.97 -4.44
C TYR A 48 -4.08 24.13 -3.97
N ALA A 49 -4.33 22.98 -4.59
CA ALA A 49 -5.49 22.13 -4.24
C ALA A 49 -5.07 20.85 -3.55
N GLY A 50 -5.79 20.54 -2.46
CA GLY A 50 -5.58 19.35 -1.63
C GLY A 50 -5.00 19.74 -0.27
N GLY A 51 -5.71 19.39 0.80
CA GLY A 51 -5.53 19.86 2.18
C GLY A 51 -4.10 20.10 2.63
N ARG A 52 -3.90 21.35 3.13
CA ARG A 52 -2.74 21.94 3.82
C ARG A 52 -1.46 21.23 3.42
N ASP A 53 -0.81 21.73 2.40
CA ASP A 53 0.14 22.82 2.56
C ASP A 53 0.81 23.09 1.14
N THR A 54 1.50 24.21 0.80
CA THR A 54 2.54 24.35 -0.30
C THR A 54 2.56 25.45 -1.44
N LYS A 55 3.57 26.41 -1.50
CA LYS A 55 4.33 27.32 -2.46
C LYS A 55 5.67 27.99 -1.89
N THR A 56 6.57 28.66 -2.57
CA THR A 56 7.99 29.04 -2.19
C THR A 56 8.50 29.60 -0.78
N MET A 57 8.61 28.79 0.29
CA MET A 57 9.55 28.82 1.48
C MET A 57 8.96 27.91 2.60
N PHE A 58 9.78 27.35 3.52
CA PHE A 58 9.26 26.58 4.68
C PHE A 58 8.71 27.50 5.78
N GLY A 59 7.51 27.20 6.32
CA GLY A 59 7.05 27.74 7.61
C GLY A 59 7.65 27.01 8.84
N ASP A 60 7.28 27.44 10.06
CA ASP A 60 7.81 26.90 11.33
C ASP A 60 7.59 25.38 11.51
N PHE A 61 8.59 24.71 12.10
CA PHE A 61 8.58 23.29 12.43
C PHE A 61 7.60 22.95 13.56
N THR A 62 6.83 21.87 13.40
CA THR A 62 6.11 21.25 14.53
C THR A 62 7.04 20.28 15.30
N SER A 63 6.74 20.06 16.58
CA SER A 63 7.51 19.20 17.49
C SER A 63 7.58 17.72 17.08
N SER A 64 6.88 17.29 16.02
CA SER A 64 6.88 15.93 15.49
C SER A 64 7.74 15.74 14.23
N GLY A 65 8.53 16.75 13.83
CA GLY A 65 9.45 16.63 12.70
C GLY A 65 8.77 16.41 11.34
N SER A 66 7.47 16.73 11.24
CA SER A 66 6.70 16.69 9.99
C SER A 66 6.48 18.10 9.45
N PHE A 67 6.55 18.25 8.12
CA PHE A 67 6.45 19.54 7.43
C PHE A 67 4.99 19.96 7.21
N ALA A 68 4.74 21.27 7.29
CA ALA A 68 3.46 21.92 6.96
C ALA A 68 3.58 22.59 5.57
N GLU A 69 3.37 23.90 5.38
CA GLU A 69 3.17 24.66 4.12
C GLU A 69 4.47 25.07 3.42
N ILE A 70 4.54 24.94 2.10
CA ILE A 70 5.24 25.86 1.16
C ILE A 70 4.17 27.12 1.09
N LEU A 71 4.55 28.41 1.05
CA LEU A 71 3.79 29.63 0.61
C LEU A 71 4.39 30.44 -0.60
N TRP A 72 3.61 31.10 -1.48
CA TRP A 72 4.19 32.01 -2.53
C TRP A 72 4.99 33.11 -1.84
N SER A 73 6.00 33.64 -2.53
CA SER A 73 6.82 34.75 -2.10
C SER A 73 6.81 35.88 -3.13
N PRO A 74 6.92 37.15 -2.70
CA PRO A 74 7.10 38.28 -3.61
C PRO A 74 8.28 38.05 -4.55
N GLY A 75 8.10 38.34 -5.83
CA GLY A 75 9.06 38.09 -6.91
C GLY A 75 8.92 36.72 -7.60
N ASP A 76 8.10 35.81 -7.07
CA ASP A 76 7.81 34.55 -7.74
C ASP A 76 7.20 34.79 -9.12
N SER A 77 7.61 33.99 -10.09
CA SER A 77 7.11 34.11 -11.45
C SER A 77 6.71 32.77 -12.05
N ILE A 78 5.60 32.80 -12.79
CA ILE A 78 5.02 31.65 -13.46
C ILE A 78 4.93 31.90 -14.96
N LYS A 79 4.91 30.82 -15.73
CA LYS A 79 4.59 30.84 -17.16
C LYS A 79 3.21 30.26 -17.38
N VAL A 80 2.32 31.03 -18.02
CA VAL A 80 0.95 30.60 -18.32
C VAL A 80 0.79 30.38 -19.81
N PHE A 81 0.34 29.19 -20.19
CA PHE A 81 0.03 28.79 -21.55
C PHE A 81 -1.48 28.78 -21.75
N SER A 82 -1.97 29.42 -22.81
CA SER A 82 -3.38 29.48 -23.17
C SER A 82 -3.58 29.11 -24.63
N SER A 83 -4.61 28.31 -24.92
CA SER A 83 -5.01 27.98 -26.29
C SER A 83 -5.55 29.19 -27.07
N ALA A 84 -5.95 30.27 -26.38
CA ALA A 84 -6.47 31.49 -27.01
C ALA A 84 -5.38 32.32 -27.73
N ASP A 85 -4.10 32.13 -27.37
CA ASP A 85 -2.96 32.93 -27.87
C ASP A 85 -1.98 32.13 -28.76
N GLY A 86 -2.42 31.00 -29.34
CA GLY A 86 -1.55 30.13 -30.14
C GLY A 86 -0.69 29.14 -29.32
N GLY A 87 -0.91 29.06 -28.00
CA GLY A 87 -0.65 27.88 -27.16
C GLY A 87 0.79 27.63 -26.70
N GLN A 88 1.82 27.88 -27.51
CA GLN A 88 3.13 27.22 -27.28
C GLN A 88 4.16 28.03 -26.48
N GLN A 89 4.20 29.36 -26.60
CA GLN A 89 5.27 30.16 -25.99
C GLN A 89 4.97 30.68 -24.58
N GLY A 90 3.70 30.69 -24.16
CA GLY A 90 3.27 31.13 -22.83
C GLY A 90 3.59 32.60 -22.49
N ARG A 91 3.05 33.10 -21.38
CA ARG A 91 3.25 34.47 -20.87
C ARG A 91 3.80 34.44 -19.45
N LYS A 92 4.69 35.39 -19.12
CA LYS A 92 5.25 35.53 -17.77
C LYS A 92 4.30 36.34 -16.88
N TYR A 93 4.00 35.81 -15.72
CA TYR A 93 3.32 36.54 -14.65
C TYR A 93 4.20 36.55 -13.41
N VAL A 94 4.12 37.62 -12.63
CA VAL A 94 4.91 37.85 -11.41
C VAL A 94 3.98 38.23 -10.28
N THR A 95 4.27 37.79 -9.06
CA THR A 95 3.52 38.24 -7.87
C THR A 95 4.40 39.14 -7.00
N GLU A 96 3.81 40.19 -6.44
CA GLU A 96 4.40 41.01 -5.36
C GLU A 96 3.87 40.58 -3.97
N GLU A 97 3.01 39.56 -3.95
CA GLU A 97 2.35 39.04 -2.75
C GLU A 97 2.98 37.70 -2.32
N GLY A 98 2.73 37.32 -1.07
CA GLY A 98 3.08 36.00 -0.56
C GLY A 98 1.94 35.32 0.19
N GLY A 99 2.10 34.03 0.45
CA GLY A 99 1.12 33.23 1.18
C GLY A 99 0.53 32.08 0.37
N LYS A 100 -0.49 31.40 0.93
CA LYS A 100 -1.13 30.23 0.29
C LYS A 100 -1.83 30.56 -1.02
N THR A 101 -2.24 31.81 -1.17
CA THR A 101 -2.82 32.38 -2.38
C THR A 101 -2.06 33.65 -2.68
N ALA A 102 -1.83 33.93 -3.95
CA ALA A 102 -1.29 35.22 -4.36
C ALA A 102 -1.86 35.59 -5.71
N VAL A 103 -1.91 36.89 -5.95
CA VAL A 103 -2.27 37.46 -7.23
C VAL A 103 -1.03 37.62 -8.09
N PHE A 104 -1.12 37.10 -9.32
CA PHE A 104 -0.06 37.17 -10.31
C PHE A 104 -0.44 38.17 -11.39
N GLU A 105 0.42 39.15 -11.62
CA GLU A 105 0.24 40.20 -12.60
C GLU A 105 1.07 39.92 -13.86
N TYR A 106 0.50 40.23 -15.02
CA TYR A 106 1.21 40.09 -16.28
C TYR A 106 2.33 41.11 -16.40
N SER A 107 3.56 40.64 -16.56
CA SER A 107 4.73 41.49 -16.77
C SER A 107 4.83 41.91 -18.25
N SER A 108 4.15 42.99 -18.65
CA SER A 108 4.28 43.55 -20.01
C SER A 108 5.14 44.83 -20.02
N GLN A 109 6.14 44.89 -20.90
CA GLN A 109 6.85 46.13 -21.23
C GLN A 109 6.14 46.97 -22.32
N ASN A 110 5.12 46.42 -23.00
CA ASN A 110 4.63 46.94 -24.30
C ASN A 110 3.11 47.24 -24.36
N GLN A 111 2.41 47.45 -23.24
CA GLN A 111 0.98 47.86 -23.20
C GLN A 111 0.06 47.04 -24.12
N GLN A 112 0.26 45.72 -24.21
CA GLN A 112 -0.72 44.85 -24.90
C GLN A 112 -1.91 44.58 -23.98
N THR A 113 -3.12 44.66 -24.54
CA THR A 113 -4.37 44.31 -23.86
C THR A 113 -4.27 42.86 -23.38
N VAL A 114 -4.36 42.64 -22.07
CA VAL A 114 -4.29 41.29 -21.50
C VAL A 114 -5.65 40.63 -21.68
N LEU A 115 -5.70 39.46 -22.30
CA LEU A 115 -6.93 38.69 -22.43
C LEU A 115 -7.15 37.85 -21.16
N PRO A 116 -8.40 37.62 -20.73
CA PRO A 116 -8.70 36.70 -19.63
C PRO A 116 -8.08 35.31 -19.87
N ILE A 117 -7.61 34.67 -18.80
CA ILE A 117 -7.03 33.32 -18.86
C ILE A 117 -8.19 32.31 -18.81
N PRO A 118 -8.48 31.60 -19.92
CA PRO A 118 -9.62 30.68 -19.95
C PRO A 118 -9.37 29.43 -19.10
N THR A 119 -10.46 28.84 -18.63
CA THR A 119 -10.46 27.52 -17.98
C THR A 119 -9.71 26.48 -18.82
N GLY A 120 -8.86 25.69 -18.18
CA GLY A 120 -8.06 24.66 -18.83
C GLY A 120 -6.70 25.12 -19.36
N SER A 121 -6.37 26.41 -19.25
CA SER A 121 -5.00 26.95 -19.42
C SER A 121 -4.02 26.29 -18.46
N LEU A 122 -2.75 26.22 -18.87
CA LEU A 122 -1.70 25.53 -18.12
C LEU A 122 -0.72 26.53 -17.49
N GLY A 123 -0.21 26.21 -16.32
CA GLY A 123 0.80 27.01 -15.61
C GLY A 123 2.07 26.22 -15.35
N LEU A 124 3.20 26.91 -15.30
CA LEU A 124 4.48 26.36 -14.88
C LEU A 124 5.16 27.31 -13.89
N TYR A 125 5.63 26.74 -12.79
CA TYR A 125 6.48 27.38 -11.81
C TYR A 125 7.72 26.51 -11.57
N PRO A 126 8.92 27.09 -11.41
CA PRO A 126 9.25 28.49 -11.67
C PRO A 126 9.13 28.82 -13.16
N TYR A 127 9.09 30.12 -13.49
CA TYR A 127 9.10 30.58 -14.88
C TYR A 127 10.35 30.04 -15.62
N SER A 128 10.12 29.44 -16.79
CA SER A 128 11.17 28.98 -17.69
C SER A 128 10.91 29.53 -19.10
N GLN A 129 11.88 30.25 -19.66
CA GLN A 129 11.75 30.82 -21.00
C GLN A 129 11.60 29.72 -22.07
N ASP A 130 12.30 28.60 -21.91
CA ASP A 130 12.35 27.51 -22.88
C ASP A 130 11.22 26.50 -22.74
N ALA A 131 10.45 26.57 -21.65
CA ALA A 131 9.33 25.65 -21.45
C ALA A 131 8.26 25.80 -22.53
N THR A 132 7.73 24.68 -23.03
CA THR A 132 6.68 24.67 -24.03
C THR A 132 5.46 23.89 -23.54
N ALA A 133 4.31 24.11 -24.17
CA ALA A 133 3.10 23.35 -23.87
C ALA A 133 2.37 22.88 -25.14
N SER A 134 1.72 21.72 -25.04
CA SER A 134 0.84 21.15 -26.06
C SER A 134 -0.53 20.87 -25.47
N PHE A 135 -1.58 21.35 -26.16
CA PHE A 135 -2.98 21.19 -25.75
C PHE A 135 -3.68 20.00 -26.42
N ALA A 136 -2.92 19.00 -26.86
CA ALA A 136 -3.48 17.70 -27.28
C ALA A 136 -4.21 17.01 -26.11
N SER A 137 -4.81 15.84 -26.36
CA SER A 137 -5.65 15.12 -25.38
C SER A 137 -5.02 14.93 -23.99
N SER A 138 -3.69 14.87 -23.90
CA SER A 138 -2.95 14.66 -22.65
C SER A 138 -2.49 15.92 -21.93
N LYS A 139 -2.58 17.11 -22.56
CA LYS A 139 -2.08 18.40 -22.06
C LYS A 139 -0.67 18.32 -21.47
N ILE A 140 0.35 18.55 -22.30
CA ILE A 140 1.75 18.33 -21.94
C ILE A 140 2.46 19.66 -21.70
N ILE A 141 3.29 19.73 -20.66
CA ILE A 141 4.34 20.76 -20.49
C ILE A 141 5.70 20.09 -20.62
N GLU A 142 6.58 20.64 -21.46
CA GLU A 142 7.98 20.22 -21.55
C GLU A 142 8.88 21.29 -20.93
N THR A 143 9.78 20.88 -20.04
CA THR A 143 10.66 21.77 -19.29
C THR A 143 11.83 20.99 -18.68
N ILE A 144 12.57 21.59 -17.75
CA ILE A 144 13.80 21.04 -17.18
C ILE A 144 13.67 21.00 -15.65
N ILE A 145 13.98 19.86 -15.05
CA ILE A 145 14.38 19.79 -13.64
C ILE A 145 15.88 20.09 -13.60
N PRO A 146 16.35 21.15 -12.93
CA PRO A 146 17.74 21.54 -13.00
C PRO A 146 18.65 20.47 -12.38
N SER A 147 19.66 20.04 -13.15
CA SER A 147 20.71 19.11 -12.70
C SER A 147 21.79 19.80 -11.88
N VAL A 148 21.84 21.13 -11.88
CA VAL A 148 22.63 21.94 -10.94
C VAL A 148 21.66 22.74 -10.10
N GLN A 149 21.73 22.57 -8.78
CA GLN A 149 20.86 23.20 -7.79
C GLN A 149 21.71 23.96 -6.78
N HIS A 150 21.13 25.00 -6.20
CA HIS A 150 21.81 25.83 -5.21
C HIS A 150 21.22 25.62 -3.82
N ALA A 151 22.08 25.30 -2.86
CA ALA A 151 21.65 25.06 -1.50
C ALA A 151 21.26 26.35 -0.79
N PHE A 152 20.19 26.29 -0.03
CA PHE A 152 19.78 27.31 0.93
C PHE A 152 19.64 26.65 2.29
N ALA A 153 20.10 27.30 3.36
CA ALA A 153 19.96 26.75 4.69
C ALA A 153 18.48 26.63 5.06
N ASP A 154 18.09 25.46 5.53
CA ASP A 154 16.74 25.11 5.97
C ASP A 154 15.65 25.26 4.91
N THR A 155 16.04 25.43 3.63
CA THR A 155 15.10 25.47 2.52
C THR A 155 15.68 24.90 1.23
N PHE A 156 14.84 24.76 0.21
CA PHE A 156 15.24 24.21 -1.08
C PHE A 156 15.54 25.31 -2.09
N ASP A 157 16.19 24.94 -3.19
CA ASP A 157 16.36 25.84 -4.34
C ASP A 157 15.00 26.18 -4.97
N PRO A 158 14.53 27.44 -4.90
CA PRO A 158 13.24 27.83 -5.49
C PRO A 158 13.20 27.59 -7.00
N CYS A 159 14.37 27.56 -7.67
CA CYS A 159 14.47 27.24 -9.09
C CYS A 159 14.31 25.74 -9.40
N ALA A 160 14.42 24.86 -8.39
CA ALA A 160 14.39 23.40 -8.56
C ALA A 160 13.06 22.74 -8.17
N LEU A 161 12.20 23.43 -7.39
CA LEU A 161 10.87 22.92 -7.04
C LEU A 161 9.87 23.19 -8.17
N LEU A 162 9.86 22.29 -9.15
CA LEU A 162 8.97 22.40 -10.29
C LEU A 162 7.50 22.10 -9.89
N SER A 163 6.59 22.97 -10.29
CA SER A 163 5.15 22.86 -10.08
C SER A 163 4.38 23.24 -11.33
N VAL A 164 3.25 22.58 -11.55
CA VAL A 164 2.40 22.79 -12.74
C VAL A 164 0.99 23.16 -12.33
N GLY A 165 0.39 24.05 -13.10
CA GLY A 165 -0.91 24.63 -12.82
C GLY A 165 -1.96 24.31 -13.87
N VAL A 166 -3.23 24.26 -13.45
CA VAL A 166 -4.39 24.26 -14.36
C VAL A 166 -5.37 25.36 -13.97
N ALA A 167 -5.83 26.14 -14.95
CA ALA A 167 -6.91 27.10 -14.73
C ALA A 167 -8.22 26.35 -14.48
N THR A 168 -8.79 26.49 -13.29
CA THR A 168 -10.04 25.83 -12.84
C THR A 168 -11.27 26.68 -13.11
N ALA A 169 -11.08 28.00 -13.22
CA ALA A 169 -12.04 28.96 -13.71
C ALA A 169 -11.27 30.08 -14.41
N GLU A 170 -11.99 31.02 -15.04
CA GLU A 170 -11.40 32.24 -15.59
C GLU A 170 -10.55 32.95 -14.53
N ASP A 171 -9.30 33.25 -14.88
CA ASP A 171 -8.31 33.91 -14.01
C ASP A 171 -8.11 33.24 -12.64
N ARG A 172 -8.35 31.92 -12.54
CA ARG A 172 -8.11 31.11 -11.33
C ARG A 172 -7.34 29.85 -11.64
N MET A 173 -6.12 29.74 -11.12
CA MET A 173 -5.24 28.60 -11.36
C MET A 173 -4.87 27.86 -10.08
N VAL A 174 -4.78 26.53 -10.20
CA VAL A 174 -4.36 25.65 -9.11
C VAL A 174 -3.07 24.95 -9.47
N PHE A 175 -2.05 25.03 -8.61
CA PHE A 175 -0.74 24.40 -8.82
C PHE A 175 -0.53 23.12 -8.02
N TYR A 176 0.34 22.25 -8.56
CA TYR A 176 0.73 20.96 -8.00
C TYR A 176 2.23 20.74 -8.18
N ASN A 177 2.94 20.38 -7.11
CA ASN A 177 4.34 19.96 -7.17
C ASN A 177 4.49 18.67 -7.99
N ILE A 178 5.55 18.59 -8.79
CA ILE A 178 5.86 17.43 -9.63
C ILE A 178 7.12 16.68 -9.19
N CYS A 179 7.94 17.29 -8.33
CA CYS A 179 9.20 16.74 -7.86
C CYS A 179 9.03 15.82 -6.64
N SER A 180 10.05 15.00 -6.40
CA SER A 180 10.37 14.36 -5.12
C SER A 180 11.73 14.90 -4.65
N GLY A 181 12.28 14.38 -3.56
CA GLY A 181 13.61 14.77 -3.14
C GLY A 181 14.14 14.07 -1.90
N ILE A 182 15.31 14.51 -1.48
CA ILE A 182 15.94 14.15 -0.21
C ILE A 182 16.20 15.42 0.59
N CYS A 183 15.83 15.40 1.86
CA CYS A 183 16.16 16.38 2.89
C CYS A 183 17.23 15.79 3.80
N PHE A 184 18.28 16.53 4.12
CA PHE A 184 19.37 16.00 4.92
C PHE A 184 20.09 17.04 5.76
N THR A 185 20.82 16.57 6.77
CA THR A 185 21.83 17.34 7.51
C THR A 185 23.22 16.71 7.31
N LEU A 186 24.27 17.42 7.71
CA LEU A 186 25.66 16.99 7.55
C LEU A 186 26.39 16.96 8.89
N GLN A 187 27.34 16.04 9.04
CA GLN A 187 28.27 15.99 10.16
C GLN A 187 29.49 16.90 9.93
N SER A 188 29.93 17.05 8.68
CA SER A 188 31.04 17.91 8.28
C SER A 188 30.57 19.22 7.65
N SER A 189 31.23 20.32 8.00
CA SER A 189 31.04 21.65 7.41
C SER A 189 31.96 21.96 6.23
N ASP A 190 32.81 21.01 5.82
CA ASP A 190 33.91 21.27 4.88
C ASP A 190 33.55 21.03 3.41
N TYR A 191 32.28 20.70 3.13
CA TYR A 191 31.82 20.41 1.78
C TYR A 191 31.37 21.70 1.08
N SER A 192 31.73 21.84 -0.20
CA SER A 192 31.28 22.93 -1.08
C SER A 192 30.38 22.45 -2.21
N ARG A 193 30.36 21.12 -2.46
CA ARG A 193 29.55 20.52 -3.51
C ARG A 193 29.15 19.10 -3.14
N ILE A 194 27.90 18.74 -3.42
CA ILE A 194 27.36 17.39 -3.24
C ILE A 194 26.83 16.90 -4.58
N VAL A 195 27.10 15.65 -4.94
CA VAL A 195 26.58 15.03 -6.17
C VAL A 195 25.72 13.82 -5.82
N PHE A 196 24.48 13.81 -6.29
CA PHE A 196 23.53 12.71 -6.13
C PHE A 196 23.45 11.90 -7.42
N LYS A 197 23.53 10.56 -7.33
CA LYS A 197 23.48 9.65 -8.48
C LYS A 197 22.69 8.40 -8.16
N GLY A 198 21.84 7.97 -9.07
CA GLY A 198 21.21 6.65 -8.98
C GLY A 198 22.19 5.52 -9.32
N ALA A 199 22.13 4.40 -8.60
CA ALA A 199 23.07 3.30 -8.76
C ALA A 199 22.85 2.48 -10.05
N ASN A 200 21.75 2.70 -10.76
CA ASN A 200 21.42 2.07 -12.04
C ASN A 200 21.37 3.08 -13.20
N SER A 201 22.03 4.25 -13.06
CA SER A 201 22.02 5.33 -14.06
C SER A 201 20.62 5.88 -14.35
N GLU A 202 19.79 5.96 -13.32
CA GLU A 202 18.44 6.53 -13.36
C GLU A 202 18.46 7.96 -13.92
N LEU A 203 17.47 8.29 -14.76
CA LEU A 203 17.26 9.67 -15.22
C LEU A 203 16.47 10.42 -14.15
N ILE A 204 17.14 11.34 -13.46
CA ILE A 204 16.68 11.97 -12.21
C ILE A 204 16.48 13.48 -12.32
N ALA A 205 17.05 14.11 -13.34
CA ALA A 205 16.92 15.52 -13.64
C ALA A 205 16.97 15.75 -15.16
N GLY A 206 17.12 17.00 -15.60
CA GLY A 206 17.16 17.39 -17.00
C GLY A 206 15.78 17.52 -17.63
N ALA A 207 15.72 17.34 -18.95
CA ALA A 207 14.51 17.49 -19.74
C ALA A 207 13.41 16.49 -19.32
N VAL A 208 12.22 17.02 -19.03
CA VAL A 208 11.05 16.25 -18.61
C VAL A 208 9.81 16.67 -19.38
N SER A 209 8.92 15.70 -19.58
CA SER A 209 7.58 15.87 -20.11
C SER A 209 6.57 15.60 -19.00
N ILE A 210 5.68 16.56 -18.75
CA ILE A 210 4.70 16.54 -17.67
C ILE A 210 3.31 16.46 -18.28
N SER A 211 2.61 15.35 -18.02
CA SER A 211 1.23 15.15 -18.48
C SER A 211 0.23 15.60 -17.42
N MET A 212 -0.68 16.49 -17.84
CA MET A 212 -1.77 17.06 -17.05
C MET A 212 -3.11 16.40 -17.33
N SER A 213 -3.11 15.16 -17.81
CA SER A 213 -4.33 14.38 -18.10
C SER A 213 -5.20 14.17 -16.85
N LYS A 214 -4.58 14.12 -15.66
CA LYS A 214 -5.22 14.13 -14.34
C LYS A 214 -4.59 15.27 -13.53
N PRO A 215 -5.15 16.49 -13.55
CA PRO A 215 -4.48 17.66 -12.99
C PRO A 215 -4.10 17.52 -11.51
N GLU A 216 -4.90 16.81 -10.71
CA GLU A 216 -4.64 16.51 -9.31
C GLU A 216 -3.46 15.53 -9.08
N SER A 217 -3.07 14.81 -10.12
CA SER A 217 -1.96 13.86 -10.10
C SER A 217 -1.15 13.88 -11.40
N PRO A 218 -0.40 14.96 -11.68
CA PRO A 218 0.45 15.05 -12.86
C PRO A 218 1.48 13.93 -12.89
N SER A 219 1.77 13.43 -14.08
CA SER A 219 2.81 12.41 -14.28
C SER A 219 4.02 13.01 -14.99
N VAL A 220 5.23 12.61 -14.58
CA VAL A 220 6.49 13.17 -15.06
C VAL A 220 7.34 12.08 -15.68
N THR A 221 7.66 12.22 -16.95
CA THR A 221 8.51 11.29 -17.69
C THR A 221 9.76 12.00 -18.21
N PRO A 222 10.94 11.38 -18.14
CA PRO A 222 12.15 11.96 -18.71
C PRO A 222 12.04 12.00 -20.24
N VAL A 223 12.59 13.06 -20.84
CA VAL A 223 12.79 13.15 -22.29
C VAL A 223 14.20 12.66 -22.59
N SER A 224 14.32 11.56 -23.33
CA SER A 224 15.61 10.85 -23.52
C SER A 224 16.77 11.75 -23.97
N GLN A 225 16.46 12.80 -24.75
CA GLN A 225 17.43 13.83 -25.13
C GLN A 225 17.39 14.96 -24.09
N GLY A 226 18.48 15.14 -23.34
CA GLY A 226 18.62 16.20 -22.34
C GLY A 226 18.19 15.80 -20.92
N ALA A 227 17.77 14.56 -20.69
CA ALA A 227 17.63 14.01 -19.34
C ALA A 227 19.00 13.68 -18.73
N GLU A 228 19.13 13.93 -17.43
CA GLU A 228 20.37 13.87 -16.68
C GLU A 228 20.34 12.77 -15.61
N LYS A 229 21.50 12.20 -15.33
CA LYS A 229 21.69 11.07 -14.38
C LYS A 229 22.26 11.49 -13.04
N GLU A 230 22.68 12.74 -12.93
CA GLU A 230 23.34 13.29 -11.76
C GLU A 230 22.71 14.63 -11.42
N ILE A 231 22.62 14.93 -10.13
CA ILE A 231 22.29 16.26 -9.63
C ILE A 231 23.46 16.76 -8.80
N VAL A 232 23.93 17.96 -9.12
CA VAL A 232 24.96 18.69 -8.38
C VAL A 232 24.28 19.73 -7.51
N LEU A 233 24.49 19.65 -6.20
CA LEU A 233 24.08 20.68 -5.25
C LEU A 233 25.31 21.51 -4.85
N GLU A 234 25.28 22.80 -5.16
CA GLU A 234 26.33 23.76 -4.80
C GLU A 234 26.03 24.41 -3.45
N ALA A 235 27.05 24.60 -2.62
CA ALA A 235 26.91 25.24 -1.32
C ALA A 235 26.45 26.71 -1.44
N PRO A 236 25.82 27.27 -0.40
CA PRO A 236 25.36 28.65 -0.40
C PRO A 236 26.53 29.64 -0.65
N ASP A 237 26.28 30.68 -1.44
CA ASP A 237 27.23 31.78 -1.73
C ASP A 237 28.62 31.34 -2.23
N GLY A 238 28.75 30.14 -2.80
CA GLY A 238 30.02 29.56 -3.24
C GLY A 238 30.95 29.15 -2.08
N GLY A 239 30.41 29.08 -0.86
CA GLY A 239 31.11 28.69 0.37
C GLY A 239 30.98 27.21 0.69
N THR A 240 30.57 26.90 1.92
CA THR A 240 30.43 25.53 2.43
C THR A 240 29.10 25.31 3.13
N PHE A 241 28.68 24.05 3.23
CA PHE A 241 27.48 23.67 3.98
C PHE A 241 27.71 23.77 5.50
N ALA A 242 26.66 24.16 6.24
CA ALA A 242 26.64 24.15 7.69
C ALA A 242 26.12 22.79 8.23
N THR A 243 26.53 22.39 9.43
CA THR A 243 26.17 21.07 10.00
C THR A 243 24.83 21.06 10.71
N ASP A 244 24.35 22.22 11.16
CA ASP A 244 23.10 22.40 11.91
C ASP A 244 21.90 22.82 11.04
N SER A 245 22.11 22.97 9.73
CA SER A 245 21.06 23.30 8.77
C SER A 245 20.58 22.07 7.99
N ARG A 246 19.33 22.15 7.52
CA ARG A 246 18.77 21.20 6.56
C ARG A 246 19.00 21.66 5.13
N TYR A 247 19.31 20.73 4.26
CA TYR A 247 19.46 20.95 2.82
C TYR A 247 18.60 19.99 2.02
N TYR A 248 18.32 20.34 0.77
CA TYR A 248 17.36 19.66 -0.07
C TYR A 248 17.93 19.45 -1.48
N ILE A 249 17.68 18.26 -2.04
CA ILE A 249 17.90 17.97 -3.45
C ILE A 249 16.55 17.57 -4.07
N MET A 250 16.15 18.29 -5.12
CA MET A 250 14.94 18.03 -5.88
C MET A 250 15.23 17.06 -7.02
N LEU A 251 14.41 16.04 -7.20
CA LEU A 251 14.59 15.05 -8.26
C LEU A 251 13.27 14.59 -8.86
N ARG A 252 13.34 14.04 -10.08
CA ARG A 252 12.19 13.39 -10.73
C ARG A 252 11.76 12.17 -9.90
N PRO A 253 10.47 12.02 -9.57
CA PRO A 253 9.96 10.83 -8.89
C PRO A 253 10.33 9.53 -9.63
N GLY A 254 10.71 8.50 -8.88
CA GLY A 254 11.15 7.23 -9.47
C GLY A 254 11.61 6.21 -8.45
N ASP A 255 11.72 4.97 -8.92
CA ASP A 255 12.21 3.84 -8.14
C ASP A 255 13.70 3.60 -8.44
N PHE A 256 14.49 3.48 -7.38
CA PHE A 256 15.93 3.27 -7.45
C PHE A 256 16.22 1.84 -6.99
N SER A 257 16.11 0.86 -7.89
CA SER A 257 16.14 -0.56 -7.54
C SER A 257 17.48 -1.07 -7.02
N LYS A 258 18.58 -0.35 -7.29
CA LYS A 258 19.91 -0.61 -6.72
C LYS A 258 20.33 0.44 -5.70
N GLY A 259 19.39 1.30 -5.31
CA GLY A 259 19.62 2.47 -4.47
C GLY A 259 20.37 3.59 -5.20
N PHE A 260 21.11 4.40 -4.44
CA PHE A 260 21.74 5.63 -4.93
C PHE A 260 22.99 5.96 -4.11
N SER A 261 23.81 6.88 -4.61
CA SER A 261 25.00 7.39 -3.93
C SER A 261 25.00 8.90 -3.82
N MET A 262 25.65 9.40 -2.77
CA MET A 262 25.96 10.82 -2.59
C MET A 262 27.46 11.00 -2.43
N GLU A 263 28.03 11.88 -3.24
CA GLU A 263 29.45 12.23 -3.25
C GLU A 263 29.63 13.64 -2.67
N PHE A 264 30.44 13.78 -1.63
CA PHE A 264 30.66 15.04 -0.91
C PHE A 264 32.08 15.56 -1.19
N TYR A 265 32.18 16.75 -1.81
CA TYR A 265 33.43 17.37 -2.24
C TYR A 265 33.77 18.58 -1.37
N SER A 266 35.01 18.64 -0.90
CA SER A 266 35.57 19.83 -0.25
C SER A 266 36.25 20.76 -1.27
N PRO A 267 36.35 22.09 -1.03
CA PRO A 267 36.81 23.08 -2.01
C PRO A 267 38.12 22.77 -2.74
N ASN A 268 39.05 22.05 -2.09
CA ASN A 268 40.38 21.75 -2.63
C ASN A 268 40.66 20.25 -2.84
N SER A 269 39.65 19.38 -2.66
CA SER A 269 39.81 17.93 -2.84
C SER A 269 39.16 17.46 -4.13
N GLN A 270 39.90 16.72 -4.95
CA GLN A 270 39.32 16.00 -6.08
C GLN A 270 38.71 14.64 -5.69
N GLN A 271 39.03 14.14 -4.50
CA GLN A 271 38.48 12.88 -3.99
C GLN A 271 37.30 13.17 -3.07
N PRO A 272 36.07 12.75 -3.42
CA PRO A 272 34.91 12.94 -2.57
C PRO A 272 34.86 11.89 -1.45
N VAL A 273 34.16 12.23 -0.37
CA VAL A 273 33.59 11.20 0.52
C VAL A 273 32.38 10.62 -0.21
N VAL A 274 32.28 9.30 -0.32
CA VAL A 274 31.17 8.64 -1.02
C VAL A 274 30.36 7.83 -0.01
N CYS A 275 29.08 8.16 0.10
CA CYS A 275 28.12 7.36 0.84
C CYS A 275 27.14 6.72 -0.14
N THR A 276 26.72 5.48 0.15
CA THR A 276 25.84 4.72 -0.75
C THR A 276 24.69 4.09 0.04
N CYS A 277 23.48 4.22 -0.48
CA CYS A 277 22.37 3.35 -0.19
C CYS A 277 22.32 2.27 -1.27
N SER A 278 22.55 1.01 -0.91
CA SER A 278 22.52 -0.13 -1.86
C SER A 278 21.20 -0.89 -1.87
N SER A 279 20.21 -0.43 -1.10
CA SER A 279 18.85 -0.98 -1.09
C SER A 279 17.93 -0.16 -1.98
N PHE A 280 16.81 -0.76 -2.39
CA PHE A 280 15.78 -0.02 -3.09
C PHE A 280 15.27 1.18 -2.30
N VAL A 281 15.08 2.28 -3.02
CA VAL A 281 14.43 3.49 -2.51
C VAL A 281 13.43 4.00 -3.55
N SER A 282 12.18 4.21 -3.12
CA SER A 282 11.18 4.88 -3.95
C SER A 282 11.05 6.35 -3.55
N PHE A 283 11.27 7.23 -4.52
CA PHE A 283 11.05 8.67 -4.42
C PHE A 283 9.72 9.03 -5.06
N LYS A 284 8.72 9.37 -4.23
CA LYS A 284 7.36 9.70 -4.68
C LYS A 284 7.15 11.20 -4.79
N ARG A 285 6.35 11.60 -5.79
CA ARG A 285 5.93 12.99 -6.01
C ARG A 285 5.39 13.58 -4.71
N GLY A 286 5.85 14.78 -4.35
CA GLY A 286 5.38 15.48 -3.16
C GLY A 286 5.99 15.00 -1.85
N VAL A 287 6.95 14.07 -1.88
CA VAL A 287 7.54 13.53 -0.65
C VAL A 287 9.06 13.57 -0.68
N PHE A 288 9.64 13.87 0.48
CA PHE A 288 11.08 13.96 0.71
C PHE A 288 11.53 12.87 1.66
N ALA A 289 12.52 12.09 1.26
CA ALA A 289 13.23 11.22 2.21
C ALA A 289 14.05 12.10 3.16
N PHE A 290 14.12 11.77 4.45
CA PHE A 290 14.94 12.50 5.42
C PHE A 290 16.11 11.65 5.91
N VAL A 291 17.32 12.22 5.91
CA VAL A 291 18.52 11.59 6.47
C VAL A 291 19.30 12.59 7.31
N SER A 292 19.46 12.32 8.60
CA SER A 292 20.40 13.08 9.44
C SER A 292 21.83 12.63 9.15
N GLU A 293 22.78 13.56 9.09
CA GLU A 293 24.22 13.26 8.95
C GLU A 293 24.48 12.35 7.75
N VAL A 294 24.02 12.77 6.56
CA VAL A 294 23.99 11.92 5.35
C VAL A 294 25.39 11.56 4.82
N ASP A 295 26.40 12.31 5.24
CA ASP A 295 27.84 12.06 5.03
C ASP A 295 28.39 10.94 5.93
N ASN A 296 27.56 10.34 6.79
CA ASN A 296 27.82 9.08 7.46
C ASN A 296 27.26 7.89 6.62
N PRO A 297 28.12 6.95 6.17
CA PRO A 297 27.69 5.82 5.34
C PRO A 297 26.59 4.97 5.96
N ASP A 298 26.61 4.75 7.28
CA ASP A 298 25.61 3.92 7.97
C ASP A 298 24.24 4.61 8.00
N LYS A 299 24.22 5.94 8.13
CA LYS A 299 22.99 6.73 8.12
C LYS A 299 22.34 6.73 6.75
N LEU A 300 23.12 6.92 5.68
CA LEU A 300 22.59 6.88 4.33
C LEU A 300 22.17 5.46 3.93
N ALA A 301 22.91 4.42 4.30
CA ALA A 301 22.50 3.03 4.11
C ALA A 301 21.20 2.69 4.88
N ALA A 302 20.91 3.43 5.94
CA ALA A 302 19.68 3.31 6.71
C ALA A 302 18.49 4.10 6.15
N ILE A 303 18.64 4.87 5.07
CA ILE A 303 17.54 5.63 4.45
C ILE A 303 16.42 4.70 3.99
N ARG A 304 15.17 5.11 4.19
CA ARG A 304 13.98 4.41 3.72
C ARG A 304 13.19 5.29 2.77
N ASP A 305 12.28 4.68 2.02
CA ASP A 305 11.43 5.33 1.01
C ASP A 305 10.97 6.71 1.46
N ALA A 306 10.90 7.66 0.52
CA ALA A 306 10.49 9.02 0.81
C ALA A 306 9.06 9.11 1.38
N SER A 307 8.24 8.06 1.26
CA SER A 307 6.88 8.00 1.82
C SER A 307 6.80 7.44 3.24
N SER A 308 5.74 7.82 3.97
CA SER A 308 5.14 6.93 4.95
C SER A 308 4.83 5.59 4.29
N LEU A 309 5.64 4.58 4.61
CA LEU A 309 5.42 3.21 4.16
C LEU A 309 4.09 2.73 4.73
N ALA A 310 3.24 2.18 3.86
CA ALA A 310 1.98 1.60 4.31
C ALA A 310 2.31 0.45 5.27
N ASP A 311 1.94 0.64 6.53
CA ASP A 311 2.00 -0.40 7.55
C ASP A 311 0.87 -1.38 7.25
N LEU A 312 1.16 -2.67 7.26
CA LEU A 312 0.17 -3.72 7.01
C LEU A 312 -0.67 -4.04 8.26
N ASN A 313 -0.83 -3.08 9.16
CA ASN A 313 -1.72 -3.07 10.32
C ASN A 313 -1.33 -4.04 11.45
N GLY A 314 -0.05 -4.01 11.85
CA GLY A 314 0.44 -4.75 13.02
C GLY A 314 0.82 -6.22 12.73
N PRO A 315 1.28 -6.97 13.74
CA PRO A 315 1.88 -8.29 13.54
C PRO A 315 0.83 -9.38 13.24
N ALA A 316 1.08 -10.19 12.21
CA ALA A 316 0.36 -11.43 11.89
C ALA A 316 1.26 -12.39 11.06
N ASN A 317 0.72 -13.56 10.69
CA ASN A 317 1.40 -14.50 9.77
C ASN A 317 0.99 -14.35 8.30
N CYS A 318 -0.07 -13.59 8.02
CA CYS A 318 -0.50 -13.28 6.67
C CYS A 318 -0.68 -11.77 6.51
N TYR A 319 -0.38 -11.22 5.34
CA TYR A 319 -0.67 -9.83 5.01
C TYR A 319 -1.35 -9.72 3.66
N ILE A 320 -2.31 -8.80 3.55
CA ILE A 320 -3.06 -8.54 2.31
C ILE A 320 -2.53 -7.26 1.67
N ILE A 321 -2.22 -7.32 0.38
CA ILE A 321 -1.83 -6.16 -0.42
C ILE A 321 -2.82 -5.99 -1.57
N SER A 322 -3.51 -4.86 -1.62
CA SER A 322 -4.52 -4.56 -2.65
C SER A 322 -4.11 -3.50 -3.66
N LYS A 323 -2.95 -2.88 -3.49
CA LYS A 323 -2.42 -1.84 -4.38
C LYS A 323 -0.93 -2.07 -4.63
N ALA A 324 -0.42 -1.54 -5.73
CA ALA A 324 1.02 -1.56 -5.98
C ALA A 324 1.74 -0.60 -5.04
N GLY A 325 2.88 -1.04 -4.49
CA GLY A 325 3.76 -0.18 -3.71
C GLY A 325 4.73 -0.93 -2.83
N THR A 326 5.35 -0.18 -1.91
CA THR A 326 6.18 -0.72 -0.85
C THR A 326 5.40 -0.70 0.46
N TYR A 327 5.47 -1.81 1.17
CA TYR A 327 4.80 -2.05 2.44
C TYR A 327 5.81 -2.48 3.49
N LYS A 328 5.44 -2.32 4.76
CA LYS A 328 6.21 -2.83 5.88
C LYS A 328 5.33 -3.59 6.86
N PHE A 329 5.94 -4.52 7.58
CA PHE A 329 5.36 -5.18 8.73
C PHE A 329 6.42 -5.56 9.77
N PRO A 330 6.07 -5.77 11.05
CA PRO A 330 7.04 -6.02 12.10
C PRO A 330 7.80 -7.35 11.94
N LEU A 331 9.10 -7.34 12.27
CA LEU A 331 9.97 -8.52 12.32
C LEU A 331 9.80 -9.27 13.64
N VAL A 332 8.61 -9.82 13.85
CA VAL A 332 8.20 -10.53 15.07
C VAL A 332 7.46 -11.82 14.74
N ARG A 333 7.34 -12.76 15.68
CA ARG A 333 6.61 -14.01 15.43
C ARG A 333 5.10 -13.81 15.47
N GLY A 334 4.46 -14.12 14.35
CA GLY A 334 3.00 -14.13 14.23
C GLY A 334 2.38 -12.81 14.67
N ASN A 335 1.49 -12.87 15.67
CA ASN A 335 0.79 -11.71 16.20
C ASN A 335 1.32 -11.21 17.55
N ASP A 336 2.51 -11.63 17.96
CA ASP A 336 3.14 -11.19 19.21
C ASP A 336 4.13 -10.05 18.94
N PRO A 337 3.81 -8.78 19.27
CA PRO A 337 4.70 -7.65 19.05
C PRO A 337 5.97 -7.70 19.91
N ASP A 338 6.00 -8.50 20.98
CA ASP A 338 7.11 -8.60 21.92
C ASP A 338 8.07 -9.76 21.57
N ASP A 339 7.65 -10.71 20.70
CA ASP A 339 8.50 -11.83 20.23
C ASP A 339 9.32 -11.44 18.99
N ALA A 340 10.23 -10.47 19.18
CA ALA A 340 11.13 -9.98 18.13
C ALA A 340 12.15 -11.04 17.68
N LEU A 341 12.34 -11.17 16.36
CA LEU A 341 13.30 -12.10 15.78
C LEU A 341 14.71 -11.47 15.73
N ALA A 342 15.57 -11.84 16.66
CA ALA A 342 16.96 -11.38 16.71
C ALA A 342 17.90 -12.16 15.78
N GLY A 343 18.99 -11.51 15.35
CA GLY A 343 20.08 -12.14 14.60
C GLY A 343 19.70 -12.62 13.20
N VAL A 344 18.76 -11.95 12.55
CA VAL A 344 18.34 -12.27 11.19
C VAL A 344 19.42 -11.84 10.19
N SER A 345 19.85 -12.76 9.33
CA SER A 345 20.90 -12.53 8.34
C SER A 345 20.38 -12.17 6.95
N LYS A 346 19.19 -12.67 6.56
CA LYS A 346 18.56 -12.35 5.27
C LYS A 346 17.05 -12.62 5.28
N VAL A 347 16.36 -12.08 4.28
CA VAL A 347 14.96 -12.37 3.95
C VAL A 347 14.87 -12.73 2.47
N GLU A 348 14.05 -13.72 2.13
CA GLU A 348 13.86 -14.18 0.74
C GLU A 348 12.39 -14.57 0.49
N VAL A 349 11.97 -14.48 -0.77
CA VAL A 349 10.71 -15.09 -1.22
C VAL A 349 11.00 -16.55 -1.57
N LEU A 350 10.36 -17.50 -0.87
CA LEU A 350 10.57 -18.93 -1.07
C LEU A 350 9.86 -19.46 -2.32
N TRP A 351 8.63 -19.02 -2.53
CA TRP A 351 7.82 -19.39 -3.68
C TRP A 351 6.72 -18.36 -3.94
N GLU A 352 6.22 -18.39 -5.16
CA GLU A 352 5.09 -17.59 -5.63
C GLU A 352 4.10 -18.47 -6.41
N THR A 353 2.81 -18.14 -6.35
CA THR A 353 1.77 -18.78 -7.16
C THR A 353 0.63 -17.81 -7.47
N ASP A 354 0.09 -17.87 -8.68
CA ASP A 354 -1.13 -17.16 -9.08
C ASP A 354 -2.35 -18.10 -9.07
N ASN A 355 -2.28 -19.20 -8.29
CA ASN A 355 -3.29 -20.26 -8.21
C ASN A 355 -3.65 -20.85 -9.58
N THR A 356 -2.73 -20.83 -10.53
CA THR A 356 -2.84 -21.53 -11.81
C THR A 356 -1.85 -22.69 -11.91
N ASN A 357 -2.00 -23.53 -12.92
CA ASN A 357 -1.07 -24.63 -13.23
C ASN A 357 0.28 -24.15 -13.80
N ARG A 358 0.51 -22.84 -13.86
CA ARG A 358 1.74 -22.24 -14.38
C ARG A 358 2.74 -22.01 -13.25
N ALA A 359 4.00 -22.34 -13.52
CA ALA A 359 5.08 -21.95 -12.64
C ALA A 359 5.20 -20.42 -12.62
N VAL A 360 5.17 -19.82 -11.44
CA VAL A 360 5.42 -18.40 -11.24
C VAL A 360 6.87 -18.24 -10.79
N GLN A 361 7.63 -17.41 -11.49
CA GLN A 361 9.00 -17.09 -11.10
C GLN A 361 8.96 -16.16 -9.90
N VAL A 362 9.73 -16.47 -8.86
CA VAL A 362 9.97 -15.56 -7.72
C VAL A 362 10.37 -14.19 -8.24
N GLY A 363 9.74 -13.13 -7.72
CA GLY A 363 9.90 -11.77 -8.23
C GLY A 363 8.72 -11.28 -9.08
N SER A 364 7.79 -12.15 -9.46
CA SER A 364 6.64 -11.80 -10.30
C SER A 364 5.52 -11.13 -9.51
N ILE A 365 5.33 -11.52 -8.25
CA ILE A 365 4.29 -10.99 -7.35
C ILE A 365 4.94 -10.03 -6.35
N ILE A 366 6.03 -10.47 -5.71
CA ILE A 366 6.84 -9.68 -4.80
C ILE A 366 8.21 -9.47 -5.45
N SER A 367 8.43 -8.28 -6.01
CA SER A 367 9.65 -7.95 -6.72
C SER A 367 10.85 -7.76 -5.80
N GLU A 368 10.62 -7.46 -4.52
CA GLU A 368 11.69 -7.32 -3.54
C GLU A 368 11.21 -7.58 -2.11
N VAL A 369 12.12 -8.14 -1.31
CA VAL A 369 12.01 -8.23 0.15
C VAL A 369 13.30 -7.73 0.79
N ARG A 370 13.19 -7.02 1.91
CA ARG A 370 14.35 -6.60 2.71
C ARG A 370 14.02 -6.49 4.18
N ILE A 371 15.04 -6.57 5.03
CA ILE A 371 14.92 -6.32 6.46
C ILE A 371 15.54 -4.96 6.75
N ASN A 372 14.89 -4.19 7.60
CA ASN A 372 15.53 -3.05 8.24
C ASN A 372 14.99 -2.83 9.64
N GLY A 373 15.91 -2.74 10.60
CA GLY A 373 15.58 -2.56 12.00
C GLY A 373 14.62 -3.65 12.45
N SER A 374 13.50 -3.25 13.04
CA SER A 374 12.46 -4.15 13.54
C SER A 374 11.38 -4.48 12.51
N ASN A 375 11.61 -4.29 11.20
CA ASN A 375 10.60 -4.50 10.18
C ASN A 375 11.13 -5.27 8.96
N ILE A 376 10.20 -5.98 8.32
CA ILE A 376 10.34 -6.52 6.97
C ILE A 376 9.64 -5.55 6.02
N PHE A 377 10.28 -5.30 4.88
CA PHE A 377 9.74 -4.51 3.79
C PHE A 377 9.53 -5.41 2.58
N ILE A 378 8.43 -5.18 1.90
CA ILE A 378 8.06 -5.90 0.68
C ILE A 378 7.67 -4.88 -0.38
N HIS A 379 8.09 -5.12 -1.61
CA HIS A 379 7.73 -4.29 -2.76
C HIS A 379 7.02 -5.16 -3.80
N THR A 380 5.93 -4.63 -4.34
CA THR A 380 5.20 -5.24 -5.46
C THR A 380 5.53 -4.50 -6.76
N PRO A 381 5.51 -5.16 -7.92
CA PRO A 381 5.59 -4.47 -9.22
C PRO A 381 4.51 -3.39 -9.39
N GLN A 382 4.79 -2.38 -10.23
CA GLN A 382 3.83 -1.30 -10.52
C GLN A 382 2.51 -1.81 -11.11
N THR A 383 2.59 -2.82 -11.98
CA THR A 383 1.42 -3.59 -12.41
C THR A 383 1.22 -4.74 -11.44
N LEU A 384 0.21 -4.62 -10.58
CA LEU A 384 -0.05 -5.63 -9.55
C LEU A 384 -0.42 -6.97 -10.20
N LYS A 385 0.22 -8.04 -9.74
CA LYS A 385 -0.12 -9.41 -10.14
C LYS A 385 -0.79 -10.12 -8.97
N ASN A 386 -2.06 -10.49 -9.13
CA ASN A 386 -2.79 -11.25 -8.12
C ASN A 386 -2.12 -12.60 -7.87
N GLY A 387 -1.97 -12.96 -6.61
CA GLY A 387 -1.38 -14.24 -6.22
C GLY A 387 -0.91 -14.28 -4.78
N ASN A 388 -0.09 -15.27 -4.47
CA ASN A 388 0.42 -15.57 -3.15
C ASN A 388 1.93 -15.72 -3.19
N ALA A 389 2.60 -15.27 -2.13
CA ALA A 389 4.01 -15.49 -1.91
C ALA A 389 4.25 -15.96 -0.46
N LEU A 390 5.28 -16.78 -0.27
CA LEU A 390 5.78 -17.11 1.06
C LEU A 390 7.14 -16.45 1.26
N VAL A 391 7.22 -15.52 2.20
CA VAL A 391 8.44 -14.77 2.53
C VAL A 391 9.04 -15.33 3.80
N ALA A 392 10.33 -15.63 3.82
CA ALA A 392 11.01 -16.23 4.96
C ALA A 392 12.25 -15.45 5.38
N VAL A 393 12.51 -15.44 6.68
CA VAL A 393 13.73 -14.88 7.27
C VAL A 393 14.65 -15.98 7.78
N TYR A 394 15.94 -15.71 7.67
CA TYR A 394 16.99 -16.66 7.95
C TYR A 394 17.88 -16.19 9.10
N ARG A 395 18.42 -17.16 9.84
CA ARG A 395 19.59 -16.99 10.70
C ARG A 395 20.69 -17.91 10.16
N GLY A 396 21.69 -17.32 9.53
CA GLY A 396 22.64 -18.09 8.73
C GLY A 396 21.92 -18.72 7.53
N ASN A 397 21.91 -20.05 7.48
CA ASN A 397 21.24 -20.82 6.42
C ASN A 397 19.87 -21.39 6.84
N ASP A 398 19.51 -21.25 8.12
CA ASP A 398 18.28 -21.82 8.65
C ASP A 398 17.15 -20.79 8.60
N ILE A 399 15.99 -21.21 8.09
CA ILE A 399 14.77 -20.41 8.19
C ILE A 399 14.33 -20.40 9.66
N ILE A 400 14.03 -19.22 10.19
CA ILE A 400 13.57 -19.07 11.58
C ILE A 400 12.13 -18.59 11.70
N TRP A 401 11.57 -18.05 10.61
CA TRP A 401 10.15 -17.71 10.49
C TRP A 401 9.78 -17.41 9.03
N SER A 402 8.49 -17.43 8.72
CA SER A 402 7.95 -17.07 7.41
C SER A 402 6.54 -16.49 7.50
N TRP A 403 6.15 -15.72 6.49
CA TRP A 403 4.87 -15.03 6.37
C TRP A 403 4.26 -15.26 4.99
N HIS A 404 2.95 -15.44 4.96
CA HIS A 404 2.15 -15.48 3.75
C HIS A 404 1.82 -14.05 3.29
N ILE A 405 2.20 -13.69 2.08
CA ILE A 405 1.78 -12.43 1.45
C ILE A 405 0.72 -12.75 0.40
N TRP A 406 -0.48 -12.19 0.60
CA TRP A 406 -1.63 -12.39 -0.28
C TRP A 406 -1.91 -11.10 -1.06
N VAL A 407 -1.57 -11.11 -2.34
CA VAL A 407 -1.70 -9.95 -3.23
C VAL A 407 -2.97 -10.09 -4.05
N LEU A 408 -3.88 -9.13 -3.91
CA LEU A 408 -5.16 -9.15 -4.59
C LEU A 408 -5.68 -7.73 -4.86
N SER A 409 -5.62 -7.30 -6.12
CA SER A 409 -6.11 -5.99 -6.56
C SER A 409 -7.55 -5.76 -6.11
N ASP A 410 -7.80 -4.58 -5.55
CA ASP A 410 -9.13 -4.10 -5.16
C ASP A 410 -9.86 -4.95 -4.12
N TYR A 411 -9.16 -5.85 -3.41
CA TYR A 411 -9.74 -6.62 -2.31
C TYR A 411 -9.64 -5.86 -0.99
N ASP A 412 -10.78 -5.69 -0.32
CA ASP A 412 -10.84 -5.24 1.07
C ASP A 412 -11.57 -6.31 1.91
N PRO A 413 -10.86 -7.04 2.79
CA PRO A 413 -11.47 -8.12 3.56
C PRO A 413 -12.55 -7.61 4.52
N ASP A 414 -12.47 -6.36 4.97
CA ASP A 414 -13.45 -5.78 5.91
C ASP A 414 -14.70 -5.31 5.18
N ALA A 415 -14.54 -4.69 4.01
CA ALA A 415 -15.67 -4.24 3.20
C ALA A 415 -16.42 -5.41 2.54
N GLU A 416 -15.71 -6.47 2.17
CA GLU A 416 -16.27 -7.65 1.51
C GLU A 416 -16.68 -8.76 2.49
N ALA A 417 -16.51 -8.54 3.80
CA ALA A 417 -16.85 -9.51 4.81
C ALA A 417 -18.33 -9.93 4.76
N GLN A 418 -18.59 -11.23 4.90
CA GLN A 418 -19.94 -11.80 4.84
C GLN A 418 -20.31 -12.45 6.17
N THR A 419 -21.50 -12.13 6.68
CA THR A 419 -22.09 -12.85 7.83
C THR A 419 -23.07 -13.89 7.29
N LEU A 420 -22.77 -15.17 7.49
CA LEU A 420 -23.67 -16.25 7.14
C LEU A 420 -24.98 -16.13 7.93
N LYS A 421 -26.11 -16.46 7.29
CA LYS A 421 -27.43 -16.35 7.90
C LYS A 421 -27.52 -17.16 9.20
N GLY A 422 -27.97 -16.51 10.27
CA GLY A 422 -28.05 -17.11 11.61
C GLY A 422 -26.70 -17.30 12.32
N LYS A 423 -25.61 -16.71 11.81
CA LYS A 423 -24.30 -16.68 12.48
C LYS A 423 -24.00 -15.27 13.01
N LEU A 424 -23.13 -15.20 14.00
CA LEU A 424 -22.92 -13.97 14.80
C LEU A 424 -21.78 -13.08 14.34
N LEU A 425 -20.81 -13.62 13.60
CA LEU A 425 -19.59 -12.89 13.23
C LEU A 425 -19.30 -13.00 11.75
N PRO A 426 -18.81 -11.91 11.13
CA PRO A 426 -18.49 -11.90 9.72
C PRO A 426 -17.21 -12.72 9.42
N MET A 427 -17.26 -13.45 8.32
CA MET A 427 -16.15 -14.21 7.74
C MET A 427 -15.68 -13.54 6.45
N MET A 428 -14.44 -13.80 6.05
CA MET A 428 -14.00 -13.44 4.70
C MET A 428 -14.89 -14.12 3.66
N ASP A 429 -15.18 -13.44 2.56
CA ASP A 429 -15.99 -13.97 1.46
C ASP A 429 -15.32 -15.12 0.68
N ARG A 430 -14.01 -15.31 0.86
CA ARG A 430 -13.18 -16.31 0.18
C ARG A 430 -12.21 -17.02 1.11
N ASN A 431 -11.67 -18.14 0.64
CA ASN A 431 -10.64 -18.89 1.36
C ASN A 431 -9.34 -18.08 1.42
N LEU A 432 -8.54 -18.30 2.47
CA LEU A 432 -7.24 -17.66 2.62
C LEU A 432 -6.33 -18.01 1.43
N GLY A 433 -5.85 -16.97 0.74
CA GLY A 433 -5.03 -17.11 -0.48
C GLY A 433 -5.81 -17.40 -1.76
N ALA A 434 -7.16 -17.37 -1.76
CA ALA A 434 -7.95 -17.44 -2.99
C ALA A 434 -7.84 -16.13 -3.79
N LEU A 435 -7.98 -16.20 -5.12
CA LEU A 435 -7.90 -15.00 -5.97
C LEU A 435 -9.27 -14.54 -6.50
N SER A 436 -10.34 -15.18 -6.04
CA SER A 436 -11.72 -14.87 -6.40
C SER A 436 -12.67 -15.46 -5.35
N SER A 437 -13.83 -14.83 -5.15
CA SER A 437 -14.99 -15.43 -4.47
C SER A 437 -16.08 -15.85 -5.46
N ALA A 438 -15.89 -15.60 -6.76
CA ALA A 438 -16.91 -15.85 -7.78
C ALA A 438 -17.15 -17.35 -7.98
N GLN A 439 -18.42 -17.74 -7.92
CA GLN A 439 -18.87 -19.11 -8.14
C GLN A 439 -18.33 -19.67 -9.46
N GLY A 440 -17.85 -20.91 -9.42
CA GLY A 440 -17.44 -21.65 -10.61
C GLY A 440 -16.06 -21.34 -11.15
N GLN A 441 -15.19 -20.70 -10.36
CA GLN A 441 -13.80 -20.46 -10.72
C GLN A 441 -12.86 -21.28 -9.82
N SER A 442 -11.83 -21.91 -10.40
CA SER A 442 -10.80 -22.61 -9.61
C SER A 442 -9.98 -21.68 -8.72
N LEU A 443 -9.92 -20.38 -9.07
CA LEU A 443 -9.30 -19.33 -8.27
C LEU A 443 -9.94 -19.15 -6.87
N THR A 444 -11.11 -19.75 -6.62
CA THR A 444 -11.79 -19.75 -5.31
C THR A 444 -11.18 -20.73 -4.30
N ASN A 445 -10.37 -21.69 -4.74
CA ASN A 445 -9.87 -22.77 -3.88
C ASN A 445 -8.94 -22.27 -2.76
N GLY A 446 -8.05 -21.32 -3.07
CA GLY A 446 -7.06 -20.79 -2.13
C GLY A 446 -5.97 -21.79 -1.76
N LEU A 447 -5.35 -21.56 -0.60
CA LEU A 447 -4.23 -22.35 -0.07
C LEU A 447 -4.69 -23.35 0.99
N TYR A 448 -3.83 -24.32 1.28
CA TYR A 448 -4.08 -25.43 2.20
C TYR A 448 -3.11 -25.34 3.36
N TYR A 449 -3.58 -25.70 4.55
CA TYR A 449 -2.82 -25.63 5.79
C TYR A 449 -2.94 -26.96 6.52
N GLN A 450 -1.82 -27.47 7.05
CA GLN A 450 -1.90 -28.50 8.09
C GLN A 450 -2.35 -27.83 9.39
N TRP A 451 -3.21 -28.50 10.14
CA TRP A 451 -3.82 -27.88 11.32
C TRP A 451 -2.74 -27.44 12.32
N GLY A 452 -2.84 -26.20 12.80
CA GLY A 452 -1.89 -25.61 13.75
C GLY A 452 -0.64 -24.99 13.11
N ARG A 453 -0.42 -25.13 11.79
CA ARG A 453 0.67 -24.43 11.09
C ARG A 453 0.22 -23.07 10.57
N LYS A 454 1.16 -22.13 10.51
CA LYS A 454 0.98 -20.84 9.84
C LYS A 454 1.30 -20.89 8.34
N ASP A 455 2.02 -21.93 7.90
CA ASP A 455 2.59 -21.98 6.55
C ASP A 455 1.58 -22.55 5.53
N PRO A 456 1.35 -21.85 4.41
CA PRO A 456 0.49 -22.35 3.35
C PRO A 456 1.17 -23.35 2.42
N PHE A 457 0.35 -24.20 1.81
CA PHE A 457 0.71 -25.06 0.69
C PHE A 457 -0.13 -24.72 -0.55
N PRO A 458 0.48 -24.72 -1.75
CA PRO A 458 -0.24 -24.54 -2.99
C PRO A 458 -1.38 -25.54 -3.15
N GLY A 459 -2.50 -25.02 -3.61
CA GLY A 459 -3.76 -25.73 -3.67
C GLY A 459 -4.11 -26.36 -5.00
N ALA A 460 -5.35 -26.84 -5.08
CA ALA A 460 -5.95 -27.25 -6.35
C ALA A 460 -6.12 -26.03 -7.28
N VAL A 461 -5.58 -26.10 -8.50
CA VAL A 461 -5.61 -24.98 -9.46
C VAL A 461 -6.51 -25.20 -10.65
N GLU A 462 -6.91 -26.45 -10.91
CA GLU A 462 -7.81 -26.81 -11.98
C GLU A 462 -8.67 -28.01 -11.57
N VAL A 463 -9.93 -27.99 -12.00
CA VAL A 463 -10.81 -29.15 -12.00
C VAL A 463 -11.40 -29.27 -13.40
N SER A 464 -11.09 -30.38 -14.06
CA SER A 464 -11.79 -30.76 -15.30
C SER A 464 -12.59 -32.04 -15.07
N VAL A 465 -13.78 -32.07 -15.65
CA VAL A 465 -14.69 -33.20 -15.61
C VAL A 465 -14.56 -33.91 -16.94
N SER A 466 -14.14 -35.16 -16.92
CA SER A 466 -14.01 -35.99 -18.13
C SER A 466 -15.12 -37.05 -18.17
N GLY A 467 -15.87 -37.09 -19.29
CA GLY A 467 -16.91 -38.10 -19.59
C GLY A 467 -18.30 -37.51 -19.86
N ASP A 468 -18.93 -37.93 -20.96
CA ASP A 468 -20.27 -37.50 -21.42
C ASP A 468 -21.45 -38.21 -20.71
N THR A 469 -21.18 -39.14 -19.78
CA THR A 469 -22.19 -40.09 -19.24
C THR A 469 -22.57 -39.87 -17.77
N GLY A 470 -22.28 -38.70 -17.20
CA GLY A 470 -22.64 -38.38 -15.80
C GLY A 470 -21.77 -39.05 -14.74
N ALA A 471 -20.90 -39.99 -15.10
CA ALA A 471 -19.80 -40.48 -14.26
C ALA A 471 -18.52 -39.68 -14.58
N GLY A 472 -18.48 -38.42 -14.13
CA GLY A 472 -17.35 -37.52 -14.37
C GLY A 472 -16.09 -38.00 -13.64
N THR A 473 -14.99 -38.21 -14.36
CA THR A 473 -13.67 -38.36 -13.74
C THR A 473 -13.08 -36.97 -13.52
N PHE A 474 -12.86 -36.60 -12.25
CA PHE A 474 -12.26 -35.32 -11.85
C PHE A 474 -10.74 -35.39 -12.01
N ILE A 475 -10.20 -34.56 -12.89
CA ILE A 475 -8.76 -34.34 -12.98
C ILE A 475 -8.44 -33.13 -12.11
N SER A 476 -7.52 -33.32 -11.16
CA SER A 476 -7.04 -32.27 -10.28
C SER A 476 -5.53 -32.11 -10.44
N THR A 477 -5.09 -30.87 -10.50
CA THR A 477 -3.67 -30.50 -10.52
C THR A 477 -3.37 -29.56 -9.37
N THR A 478 -2.17 -29.69 -8.80
CA THR A 478 -1.59 -28.75 -7.84
C THR A 478 -0.79 -27.68 -8.58
N ALA A 479 -0.65 -26.50 -7.98
CA ALA A 479 0.36 -25.52 -8.39
C ALA A 479 1.77 -26.05 -8.06
N GLY A 480 2.33 -26.88 -8.94
CA GLY A 480 3.68 -27.44 -8.81
C GLY A 480 3.79 -28.69 -7.91
N PRO A 481 4.99 -29.32 -7.85
CA PRO A 481 5.23 -30.48 -7.00
C PRO A 481 5.25 -30.07 -5.52
N LEU A 482 4.41 -30.71 -4.72
CA LEU A 482 4.41 -30.55 -3.27
C LEU A 482 5.68 -31.18 -2.69
N LYS A 483 6.51 -30.40 -2.00
CA LYS A 483 7.64 -30.94 -1.25
C LYS A 483 7.10 -31.64 -0.01
N THR A 484 7.53 -32.87 0.23
CA THR A 484 7.06 -33.68 1.36
C THR A 484 8.23 -34.20 2.19
N ALA A 485 7.98 -34.39 3.49
CA ALA A 485 8.86 -35.13 4.37
C ALA A 485 8.04 -36.10 5.21
N LEU A 486 8.47 -37.35 5.29
CA LEU A 486 7.82 -38.36 6.12
C LEU A 486 8.08 -38.06 7.61
N SER A 487 7.01 -38.09 8.40
CA SER A 487 7.02 -37.96 9.85
C SER A 487 7.97 -38.95 10.53
N THR A 488 8.87 -38.42 11.35
CA THR A 488 9.79 -39.10 12.26
C THR A 488 9.99 -38.23 13.51
N ASP A 489 10.71 -38.74 14.52
CA ASP A 489 11.02 -37.99 15.74
C ASP A 489 11.78 -36.67 15.50
N ILE A 490 12.41 -36.49 14.33
CA ILE A 490 13.18 -35.28 13.99
C ILE A 490 12.31 -34.21 13.34
N ASN A 491 11.47 -34.61 12.39
CA ASN A 491 10.76 -33.73 11.47
C ASN A 491 9.25 -33.59 11.77
N SER A 492 8.79 -34.17 12.88
CA SER A 492 7.44 -34.00 13.42
C SER A 492 7.37 -33.09 14.64
N THR A 493 8.00 -31.91 14.52
CA THR A 493 8.07 -30.87 15.56
C THR A 493 7.65 -29.51 15.00
N VAL A 494 7.23 -28.60 15.89
CA VAL A 494 6.87 -27.22 15.49
C VAL A 494 8.11 -26.50 14.95
N GLU A 495 9.26 -26.72 15.57
CA GLU A 495 10.57 -26.17 15.18
C GLU A 495 10.94 -26.59 13.76
N TYR A 496 10.77 -27.87 13.41
CA TYR A 496 11.02 -28.34 12.06
C TYR A 496 10.07 -27.67 11.06
N SER A 497 8.78 -27.55 11.39
CA SER A 497 7.81 -26.92 10.51
C SER A 497 8.13 -25.45 10.23
N ILE A 498 8.70 -24.73 11.22
CA ILE A 498 9.16 -23.35 11.07
C ILE A 498 10.39 -23.27 10.17
N ALA A 499 11.34 -24.20 10.32
CA ALA A 499 12.56 -24.26 9.52
C ALA A 499 12.32 -24.76 8.08
N HIS A 500 11.19 -25.45 7.85
CA HIS A 500 10.80 -26.02 6.57
C HIS A 500 9.34 -25.65 6.22
N PRO A 501 9.06 -24.35 6.04
CA PRO A 501 7.69 -23.86 5.87
C PRO A 501 7.08 -24.28 4.52
N ASP A 502 7.91 -24.67 3.55
CA ASP A 502 7.51 -25.15 2.23
C ASP A 502 7.46 -26.69 2.13
N VAL A 503 7.63 -27.40 3.26
CA VAL A 503 7.59 -28.88 3.32
C VAL A 503 6.34 -29.36 4.04
N PHE A 504 5.53 -30.13 3.33
CA PHE A 504 4.37 -30.81 3.89
C PHE A 504 4.79 -32.07 4.63
N ILE A 505 4.45 -32.17 5.92
CA ILE A 505 4.87 -33.30 6.75
C ILE A 505 3.84 -34.42 6.59
N THR A 506 4.20 -35.49 5.89
CA THR A 506 3.32 -36.65 5.70
C THR A 506 3.34 -37.53 6.94
N SER A 507 2.22 -38.18 7.26
CA SER A 507 2.06 -38.92 8.52
C SER A 507 1.33 -40.23 8.34
N VAL A 508 1.87 -41.29 8.95
CA VAL A 508 1.20 -42.59 9.06
C VAL A 508 0.11 -42.61 10.13
N ASN A 509 0.25 -41.78 11.17
CA ASN A 509 -0.64 -41.75 12.34
C ASN A 509 -1.71 -40.65 12.25
N GLY A 510 -1.72 -39.88 11.16
CA GLY A 510 -2.69 -38.81 10.91
C GLY A 510 -2.42 -37.48 11.61
N CYS A 511 -1.40 -37.40 12.47
CA CYS A 511 -0.89 -36.14 13.02
C CYS A 511 0.50 -35.84 12.43
N TRP A 512 0.74 -34.61 12.02
CA TRP A 512 2.08 -34.21 11.53
C TRP A 512 3.08 -34.01 12.67
N LEU A 513 2.60 -33.82 13.90
CA LEU A 513 3.39 -33.80 15.13
C LEU A 513 3.43 -35.20 15.77
N ILE A 514 4.56 -35.53 16.38
CA ILE A 514 4.68 -36.77 17.16
C ILE A 514 3.79 -36.69 18.41
N ASP A 515 3.85 -35.54 19.09
CA ASP A 515 3.02 -35.18 20.22
C ASP A 515 2.07 -34.05 19.81
N ALA A 516 0.77 -34.34 19.81
CA ALA A 516 -0.24 -33.36 19.39
C ALA A 516 -0.25 -32.13 20.31
N VAL A 517 0.06 -30.95 19.74
CA VAL A 517 -0.02 -29.66 20.44
C VAL A 517 -1.34 -28.97 20.13
N ASN A 518 -2.21 -28.88 21.14
CA ASN A 518 -3.59 -28.43 20.99
C ASN A 518 -3.75 -26.89 20.94
N SER A 519 -2.77 -26.14 21.41
CA SER A 519 -2.86 -24.67 21.55
C SER A 519 -2.38 -23.89 20.32
N LEU A 520 -1.98 -24.57 19.24
CA LEU A 520 -1.31 -23.94 18.12
C LEU A 520 -2.13 -22.81 17.48
N TRP A 521 -3.45 -22.94 17.35
CA TRP A 521 -4.34 -21.88 16.86
C TRP A 521 -5.18 -21.21 17.96
N GLY A 522 -4.71 -21.23 19.21
CA GLY A 522 -5.27 -20.36 20.24
C GLY A 522 -6.31 -20.95 21.19
N VAL A 523 -6.57 -22.25 21.11
CA VAL A 523 -7.48 -22.96 22.03
C VAL A 523 -6.64 -23.79 23.00
N THR A 524 -6.56 -23.37 24.26
CA THR A 524 -5.69 -24.00 25.27
C THR A 524 -6.25 -25.28 25.87
N ALA A 525 -7.56 -25.54 25.73
CA ALA A 525 -8.23 -26.71 26.29
C ALA A 525 -8.74 -27.69 25.21
N LYS A 526 -8.32 -28.96 25.31
CA LYS A 526 -8.72 -30.05 24.40
C LYS A 526 -10.25 -30.21 24.39
N GLY A 527 -10.86 -30.27 23.21
CA GLY A 527 -12.31 -30.45 23.06
C GLY A 527 -13.14 -29.22 23.44
N SER A 528 -12.52 -28.12 23.88
CA SER A 528 -13.21 -26.84 24.04
C SER A 528 -13.64 -26.33 22.67
N VAL A 529 -14.84 -25.74 22.60
CA VAL A 529 -15.37 -25.03 21.43
C VAL A 529 -15.67 -23.55 21.74
N GLU A 530 -15.38 -23.10 22.96
CA GLU A 530 -15.95 -21.86 23.53
C GLU A 530 -15.08 -20.62 23.36
N THR A 531 -13.77 -20.71 23.62
CA THR A 531 -12.87 -19.54 23.68
C THR A 531 -11.61 -19.79 22.84
N ALA A 532 -11.24 -18.81 22.01
CA ALA A 532 -10.02 -18.85 21.20
C ALA A 532 -9.41 -17.45 21.06
N VAL A 533 -8.11 -17.33 21.36
CA VAL A 533 -7.32 -16.10 21.19
C VAL A 533 -6.34 -16.34 20.05
N LYS A 534 -6.23 -15.42 19.10
CA LYS A 534 -5.29 -15.55 17.99
C LYS A 534 -3.87 -15.79 18.54
N SER A 535 -3.25 -16.88 18.11
CA SER A 535 -1.90 -17.27 18.53
C SER A 535 -0.87 -16.90 17.46
N ILE A 536 0.42 -17.01 17.81
CA ILE A 536 1.52 -16.78 16.88
C ILE A 536 1.56 -17.77 15.70
N TYR A 537 0.77 -18.84 15.69
CA TYR A 537 0.69 -19.77 14.56
C TYR A 537 -0.61 -19.65 13.75
N ASP A 538 -1.53 -18.76 14.16
CA ASP A 538 -2.74 -18.50 13.39
C ASP A 538 -2.37 -17.89 12.02
N PRO A 539 -2.79 -18.50 10.89
CA PRO A 539 -2.39 -18.08 9.56
C PRO A 539 -3.12 -16.83 9.05
N CYS A 540 -4.16 -16.34 9.74
CA CYS A 540 -4.99 -15.25 9.22
C CYS A 540 -4.29 -13.88 9.33
N PRO A 541 -4.69 -12.89 8.50
CA PRO A 541 -4.13 -11.55 8.54
C PRO A 541 -4.55 -10.73 9.77
N PRO A 542 -4.00 -9.52 9.97
CA PRO A 542 -4.38 -8.65 11.10
C PRO A 542 -5.89 -8.36 11.11
N GLY A 543 -6.49 -8.39 12.30
CA GLY A 543 -7.94 -8.24 12.49
C GLY A 543 -8.78 -9.47 12.12
N TRP A 544 -8.12 -10.59 11.76
CA TRP A 544 -8.77 -11.83 11.36
C TRP A 544 -8.11 -13.03 12.05
N LYS A 545 -8.88 -14.08 12.35
CA LYS A 545 -8.38 -15.32 12.96
C LYS A 545 -9.05 -16.56 12.40
N VAL A 546 -8.47 -17.73 12.68
CA VAL A 546 -9.11 -19.00 12.35
C VAL A 546 -10.40 -19.13 13.18
N PRO A 547 -11.54 -19.47 12.55
CA PRO A 547 -12.82 -19.54 13.23
C PRO A 547 -12.84 -20.62 14.31
N ARG A 548 -13.48 -20.33 15.44
CA ARG A 548 -13.83 -21.36 16.42
C ARG A 548 -14.96 -22.25 15.89
N ALA A 549 -14.88 -23.54 16.20
CA ALA A 549 -15.84 -24.58 15.85
C ALA A 549 -17.29 -24.19 16.20
N ARG A 550 -17.51 -23.54 17.35
CA ARG A 550 -18.85 -23.07 17.75
C ARG A 550 -19.47 -22.10 16.74
N VAL A 551 -18.69 -21.24 16.10
CA VAL A 551 -19.24 -20.30 15.10
C VAL A 551 -19.68 -21.04 13.85
N MET A 552 -19.07 -22.18 13.55
CA MET A 552 -19.48 -23.02 12.42
C MET A 552 -20.74 -23.85 12.77
N SER A 553 -20.93 -24.22 14.05
CA SER A 553 -22.06 -25.04 14.53
C SER A 553 -23.46 -24.46 14.30
N GLY A 554 -24.48 -25.32 14.29
CA GLY A 554 -25.87 -24.96 13.99
C GLY A 554 -26.20 -24.98 12.49
N THR A 555 -27.46 -24.78 12.14
CA THR A 555 -27.96 -24.90 10.75
C THR A 555 -27.20 -23.98 9.80
N LEU A 556 -26.83 -24.51 8.62
CA LEU A 556 -26.38 -23.72 7.48
C LEU A 556 -27.57 -23.53 6.55
N HIS A 557 -27.86 -22.28 6.21
CA HIS A 557 -28.90 -21.96 5.23
C HIS A 557 -28.31 -22.08 3.83
N VAL A 558 -28.45 -23.25 3.22
CA VAL A 558 -27.98 -23.51 1.86
C VAL A 558 -29.00 -22.94 0.87
N VAL A 559 -28.52 -22.27 -0.18
CA VAL A 559 -29.39 -21.66 -1.21
C VAL A 559 -30.08 -22.75 -2.03
N GLU A 560 -31.38 -22.97 -1.81
CA GLU A 560 -32.18 -23.93 -2.58
C GLU A 560 -32.22 -23.55 -4.07
N GLU A 561 -31.41 -24.21 -4.89
CA GLU A 561 -31.56 -24.20 -6.36
C GLU A 561 -32.32 -25.47 -6.77
N GLU A 562 -33.35 -25.33 -7.61
CA GLU A 562 -34.43 -26.32 -7.85
C GLU A 562 -34.03 -27.78 -8.14
N ALA A 563 -32.77 -28.16 -8.37
CA ALA A 563 -32.41 -29.57 -8.54
C ALA A 563 -30.91 -29.88 -8.39
N TRP A 564 -30.32 -29.88 -7.20
CA TRP A 564 -29.02 -30.56 -7.02
C TRP A 564 -29.04 -32.04 -7.41
N ALA A 565 -30.23 -32.65 -7.42
CA ALA A 565 -30.44 -34.02 -7.88
C ALA A 565 -30.20 -34.25 -9.38
N ASN A 566 -29.99 -33.21 -10.21
CA ASN A 566 -29.76 -33.34 -11.65
C ASN A 566 -28.84 -32.27 -12.28
N VAL A 567 -28.11 -31.44 -11.50
CA VAL A 567 -27.17 -30.46 -12.09
C VAL A 567 -25.97 -31.18 -12.71
N PRO A 568 -25.70 -31.03 -14.02
CA PRO A 568 -24.49 -31.58 -14.64
C PRO A 568 -23.24 -31.14 -13.88
N TYR A 569 -22.31 -32.06 -13.65
CA TYR A 569 -21.04 -31.75 -12.99
C TYR A 569 -20.22 -30.78 -13.85
N ASN A 570 -20.39 -29.49 -13.61
CA ASN A 570 -19.66 -28.38 -14.23
C ASN A 570 -19.07 -27.48 -13.14
N GLN A 571 -18.14 -26.59 -13.51
CA GLN A 571 -17.36 -25.81 -12.54
C GLN A 571 -18.23 -24.99 -11.56
N SER A 572 -19.37 -24.43 -12.00
CA SER A 572 -20.30 -23.68 -11.15
C SER A 572 -21.04 -24.55 -10.12
N SER A 573 -21.01 -25.86 -10.26
CA SER A 573 -21.65 -26.84 -9.37
C SER A 573 -20.70 -27.53 -8.38
N LEU A 574 -19.40 -27.15 -8.37
CA LEU A 574 -18.34 -27.73 -7.55
C LEU A 574 -18.18 -27.05 -6.18
N GLY A 575 -19.28 -26.90 -5.45
CA GLY A 575 -19.29 -26.23 -4.16
C GLY A 575 -20.71 -25.96 -3.66
N VAL A 576 -20.80 -25.15 -2.61
CA VAL A 576 -22.04 -24.82 -1.92
C VAL A 576 -22.19 -23.30 -1.85
N ARG A 577 -23.40 -22.81 -2.07
CA ARG A 577 -23.77 -21.44 -1.73
C ARG A 577 -24.56 -21.40 -0.44
N LEU A 578 -24.18 -20.50 0.44
CA LEU A 578 -24.86 -20.24 1.69
C LEU A 578 -25.53 -18.87 1.65
N ASP A 579 -26.72 -18.78 2.22
CA ASP A 579 -27.37 -17.50 2.53
C ASP A 579 -26.51 -16.72 3.52
N THR A 580 -26.41 -15.42 3.28
CA THR A 580 -25.87 -14.44 4.23
C THR A 580 -27.01 -13.64 4.85
N GLU A 581 -26.70 -12.79 5.82
CA GLU A 581 -27.62 -11.75 6.32
C GLU A 581 -27.89 -10.65 5.27
N SER A 582 -27.10 -10.59 4.19
CA SER A 582 -27.32 -9.70 3.05
C SER A 582 -28.05 -10.41 1.90
N THR A 583 -28.31 -9.69 0.81
CA THR A 583 -28.85 -10.30 -0.43
C THR A 583 -27.81 -11.16 -1.16
N ASP A 584 -26.53 -10.96 -0.90
CA ASP A 584 -25.43 -11.72 -1.51
C ASP A 584 -25.42 -13.17 -1.01
N LYS A 585 -24.64 -14.02 -1.67
CA LYS A 585 -24.48 -15.43 -1.32
C LYS A 585 -23.01 -15.76 -1.14
N ALA A 586 -22.70 -16.53 -0.11
CA ALA A 586 -21.34 -16.94 0.17
C ALA A 586 -21.02 -18.23 -0.57
N TRP A 587 -19.97 -18.21 -1.39
CA TRP A 587 -19.52 -19.39 -2.14
C TRP A 587 -18.44 -20.16 -1.37
N TYR A 588 -18.65 -21.47 -1.21
CA TYR A 588 -17.75 -22.41 -0.57
C TYR A 588 -17.39 -23.53 -1.56
N PRO A 589 -16.20 -23.50 -2.19
CA PRO A 589 -15.83 -24.50 -3.19
C PRO A 589 -15.54 -25.86 -2.56
N ASN A 590 -15.94 -26.94 -3.22
CA ASN A 590 -15.47 -28.29 -2.92
C ASN A 590 -14.02 -28.45 -3.42
N ASN A 591 -13.07 -27.85 -2.73
CA ASN A 591 -11.69 -27.75 -3.17
C ASN A 591 -10.82 -28.98 -2.84
N GLY A 592 -11.39 -30.05 -2.30
CA GLY A 592 -10.67 -31.24 -1.88
C GLY A 592 -9.75 -30.99 -0.69
N TYR A 593 -8.71 -31.80 -0.56
CA TYR A 593 -7.74 -31.73 0.53
C TYR A 593 -6.44 -32.44 0.15
N ILE A 594 -5.34 -32.08 0.81
CA ILE A 594 -4.09 -32.83 0.76
C ILE A 594 -4.16 -33.92 1.84
N SER A 595 -4.08 -35.18 1.43
CA SER A 595 -4.11 -36.30 2.37
C SER A 595 -2.86 -36.31 3.27
N ARG A 596 -2.92 -37.07 4.36
CA ARG A 596 -1.75 -37.30 5.23
C ARG A 596 -0.55 -37.90 4.49
N ASP A 597 -0.75 -38.47 3.30
CA ASP A 597 0.30 -39.04 2.45
C ASP A 597 0.84 -38.04 1.42
N GLY A 598 0.34 -36.80 1.42
CA GLY A 598 0.76 -35.72 0.52
C GLY A 598 0.05 -35.71 -0.83
N ASN A 599 -1.05 -36.44 -1.00
CA ASN A 599 -1.80 -36.52 -2.25
C ASN A 599 -3.01 -35.57 -2.24
N LEU A 600 -3.21 -34.80 -3.32
CA LEU A 600 -4.42 -33.99 -3.48
C LEU A 600 -5.60 -34.88 -3.89
N LEU A 601 -6.67 -34.90 -3.09
CA LEU A 601 -7.81 -35.80 -3.26
C LEU A 601 -9.15 -35.06 -3.23
N MET A 602 -10.14 -35.67 -3.91
CA MET A 602 -11.57 -35.29 -3.85
C MET A 602 -11.90 -33.85 -4.25
N VAL A 603 -11.07 -33.21 -5.08
CA VAL A 603 -11.37 -31.88 -5.62
C VAL A 603 -12.62 -31.96 -6.51
N GLY A 604 -13.54 -31.03 -6.30
CA GLY A 604 -14.88 -30.99 -6.88
C GLY A 604 -15.95 -31.73 -6.08
N GLN A 605 -15.56 -32.61 -5.15
CA GLN A 605 -16.48 -33.49 -4.41
C GLN A 605 -16.50 -33.23 -2.91
N TYR A 606 -15.42 -32.74 -2.32
CA TYR A 606 -15.30 -32.59 -0.88
C TYR A 606 -14.59 -31.29 -0.54
N SER A 607 -14.88 -30.69 0.60
CA SER A 607 -14.04 -29.69 1.23
C SER A 607 -14.17 -29.78 2.75
N CYS A 608 -13.12 -29.33 3.43
CA CYS A 608 -13.18 -29.03 4.85
C CYS A 608 -12.54 -27.65 5.07
N TYR A 609 -13.16 -26.87 5.94
CA TYR A 609 -12.66 -25.59 6.39
C TYR A 609 -12.27 -25.71 7.85
N TRP A 610 -11.00 -25.47 8.13
CA TRP A 610 -10.47 -25.62 9.47
C TRP A 610 -11.11 -24.70 10.47
N SER A 611 -11.37 -25.24 11.66
CA SER A 611 -11.56 -24.44 12.86
C SER A 611 -10.30 -24.45 13.73
N CYS A 612 -10.18 -23.50 14.66
CA CYS A 612 -9.06 -23.43 15.60
C CYS A 612 -9.14 -24.46 16.75
N ASN A 613 -10.18 -25.30 16.79
CA ASN A 613 -10.42 -26.20 17.91
C ASN A 613 -9.78 -27.58 17.68
N PRO A 614 -8.91 -28.03 18.59
CA PRO A 614 -8.36 -29.37 18.56
C PRO A 614 -9.39 -30.39 19.04
N TYR A 615 -9.21 -31.63 18.58
CA TYR A 615 -9.90 -32.82 19.05
C TYR A 615 -8.89 -33.85 19.60
N ALA A 616 -9.32 -35.08 19.87
CA ALA A 616 -8.46 -36.11 20.44
C ALA A 616 -7.51 -36.75 19.42
N GLY A 617 -6.29 -37.08 19.87
CA GLY A 617 -5.37 -37.96 19.11
C GLY A 617 -4.86 -37.36 17.80
N GLY A 618 -4.47 -36.08 17.79
CA GLY A 618 -3.98 -35.43 16.57
C GLY A 618 -5.08 -35.18 15.54
N GLN A 619 -6.31 -34.98 16.03
CA GLN A 619 -7.47 -34.61 15.22
C GLN A 619 -7.93 -33.19 15.55
N ALA A 620 -8.74 -32.60 14.68
CA ALA A 620 -9.33 -31.28 14.88
C ALA A 620 -10.77 -31.21 14.36
N PHE A 621 -11.42 -30.08 14.64
CA PHE A 621 -12.74 -29.75 14.12
C PHE A 621 -12.64 -28.92 12.83
N GLY A 622 -13.64 -29.07 11.96
CA GLY A 622 -13.84 -28.20 10.80
C GLY A 622 -15.27 -28.26 10.28
N MET A 623 -15.58 -27.37 9.35
CA MET A 623 -16.82 -27.39 8.60
C MET A 623 -16.61 -28.21 7.32
N GLN A 624 -17.37 -29.30 7.17
CA GLN A 624 -17.27 -30.18 5.99
C GLN A 624 -18.41 -29.91 5.02
N MET A 625 -18.09 -29.93 3.74
CA MET A 625 -19.06 -29.99 2.65
C MET A 625 -18.64 -31.11 1.70
N SER A 626 -19.61 -31.84 1.17
CA SER A 626 -19.35 -32.87 0.16
C SER A 626 -20.53 -33.03 -0.77
N LYS A 627 -20.24 -33.31 -2.02
CA LYS A 627 -21.20 -33.64 -3.06
C LYS A 627 -20.82 -35.00 -3.64
N ASP A 628 -21.76 -35.94 -3.64
CA ASP A 628 -21.55 -37.25 -4.24
C ASP A 628 -21.72 -37.21 -5.77
N MET A 629 -21.39 -38.31 -6.45
CA MET A 629 -21.53 -38.43 -7.91
C MET A 629 -22.98 -38.36 -8.40
N ALA A 630 -23.97 -38.57 -7.53
CA ALA A 630 -25.39 -38.39 -7.84
C ALA A 630 -25.87 -36.94 -7.63
N GLY A 631 -24.96 -36.04 -7.25
CA GLY A 631 -25.26 -34.63 -7.03
C GLY A 631 -25.81 -34.32 -5.64
N ASN A 632 -25.95 -35.31 -4.75
CA ASN A 632 -26.48 -35.09 -3.41
C ASN A 632 -25.46 -34.33 -2.57
N LEU A 633 -25.93 -33.22 -1.98
CA LEU A 633 -25.12 -32.41 -1.09
C LEU A 633 -25.25 -32.90 0.35
N THR A 634 -24.11 -33.14 0.99
CA THR A 634 -23.99 -33.36 2.43
C THR A 634 -23.12 -32.24 3.00
N TYR A 635 -23.59 -31.61 4.07
CA TYR A 635 -22.82 -30.60 4.79
C TYR A 635 -22.89 -30.88 6.29
N SER A 636 -21.75 -30.74 6.95
CA SER A 636 -21.62 -30.87 8.39
C SER A 636 -21.01 -29.57 8.92
N PRO A 637 -21.83 -28.67 9.51
CA PRO A 637 -21.35 -27.39 10.05
C PRO A 637 -20.29 -27.58 11.15
N LEU A 638 -20.30 -28.73 11.82
CA LEU A 638 -19.33 -29.06 12.84
C LEU A 638 -18.95 -30.54 12.75
N GLN A 639 -17.85 -30.82 12.08
CA GLN A 639 -17.29 -32.16 11.96
C GLN A 639 -16.03 -32.29 12.81
N TYR A 640 -15.95 -33.33 13.63
CA TYR A 640 -14.74 -33.72 14.38
C TYR A 640 -14.02 -34.89 13.71
N GLY A 641 -12.81 -35.18 14.18
CA GLY A 641 -12.02 -36.33 13.75
C GLY A 641 -11.18 -36.08 12.50
N LYS A 642 -11.04 -34.83 12.05
CA LYS A 642 -10.20 -34.48 10.90
C LYS A 642 -8.73 -34.59 11.29
N LEU A 643 -7.95 -35.30 10.49
CA LEU A 643 -6.56 -35.58 10.79
C LEU A 643 -5.73 -34.30 10.64
N THR A 644 -5.03 -33.90 11.69
CA THR A 644 -4.25 -32.64 11.68
C THR A 644 -3.12 -32.66 10.64
N GLY A 645 -2.63 -33.84 10.26
CA GLY A 645 -1.65 -34.03 9.19
C GLY A 645 -2.18 -33.85 7.77
N GLU A 646 -3.50 -33.71 7.58
CA GLU A 646 -4.09 -33.35 6.29
C GLU A 646 -3.99 -31.84 6.04
N GLY A 647 -3.90 -31.44 4.77
CA GLY A 647 -4.00 -30.05 4.35
C GLY A 647 -5.43 -29.72 3.95
N HIS A 648 -6.05 -28.76 4.64
CA HIS A 648 -7.39 -28.25 4.31
C HIS A 648 -7.38 -26.71 4.31
N SER A 649 -8.44 -26.09 3.80
CA SER A 649 -8.51 -24.62 3.70
C SER A 649 -8.86 -23.93 5.01
N VAL A 650 -8.47 -22.67 5.10
CA VAL A 650 -8.89 -21.75 6.17
C VAL A 650 -9.76 -20.66 5.54
N ARG A 651 -10.88 -20.33 6.18
CA ARG A 651 -11.66 -19.13 5.88
C ARG A 651 -11.77 -18.32 7.16
N CYS A 652 -11.07 -17.19 7.20
CA CYS A 652 -10.88 -16.43 8.42
C CYS A 652 -12.18 -15.76 8.88
N ILE A 653 -12.31 -15.57 10.19
CA ILE A 653 -13.37 -14.82 10.85
C ILE A 653 -12.80 -13.56 11.48
N LYS A 654 -13.62 -12.51 11.60
CA LYS A 654 -13.21 -11.27 12.24
C LYS A 654 -12.73 -11.53 13.67
N ASP A 655 -11.57 -10.97 14.01
CA ASP A 655 -11.03 -10.98 15.36
C ASP A 655 -11.58 -9.78 16.11
N ASN A 656 -12.35 -10.03 17.18
CA ASN A 656 -13.04 -9.02 17.97
C ASN A 656 -12.22 -8.57 19.16
#